data_AF-A0A3L6ZJ54-F1
#
_entry.id   AF-A0A3L6ZJ54-F1
#
_cell.length_a   1.000
_cell.length_b   1.000
_cell.length_c   1.000
_cell.angle_alpha   90.00
_cell.angle_beta   90.00
_cell.angle_gamma   90.00
#
_symmetry.space_group_name_H-M   'P 1'
#
loop_
_entity.id
_entity.type
_entity.pdbx_description
1 polymer ?
#
loop_
_entity_poly.entity_id
_entity_poly.type
_entity_poly.pdbx_seq_one_letter_code
_entity_poly.pdbx_strand_id
1 'polypeptide(L)'
;MKIFSLVRAEFARLWATPMSRLAFLALMIVPLLYGGLYLWANQDPYDKLDQVPVALVVDDAGVSDDGETVNHGQDVADDLIADGTFNWSRTDAAGAARGVADGTFDFSVTLPKDFSEALNSSSGDDPHQAEVLLTTNDANSYLAGTIGEQAVKTIQTQIVRTVNRQSAQTMLDGLAEIRTKMIDAHDGTVKLIDGAASAEKGAASAEDGATKLTDGIASAEDGAGTLADGTSQLASGAHTLSDGLGTLEDQTAALPGQTAQLADGAAQVAAGNGKIAQVADTLAADSSQIHSRLSGARDDVAAALAETGLSDDQIARIMERVDTVGGLVDEADSTVQSTTQQLDTLASGSQSVADGARRLADATPALASGISQLSDGADSLASGADRAASGATELHSGLGTLHDGGDTLTEGLGELHDGLDTLHDGLVTLGDGLQNGIDQLPDSSAELRTKQATTIADPVGLSNTAVTSAGTYGAGLAPFFVSLAAWIGIYALFLILKPFSARAVTAINRPIRVTLAGWVTPALLGSVQMLALFGIVAGTLGFSVSNPLATYGLMALASMTFAAIIMTLNVWLGSVGQFIGLILMVVQLVTAGGTFPWQTLPQPLAWLHHYLPMSYAVDGMRQLMYGGDLSKAGTDAIVLACVLLGSLVLSAIGVMRMTRSRTLRDLQPSLIG
;
A
#
# COMPACT_ATOMS: atom_id res chain seq x y z
N MET A 1 75.35 -64.77 27.00
CA MET A 1 75.51 -63.31 27.10
C MET A 1 74.16 -62.68 27.45
N LYS A 2 74.13 -61.67 28.32
CA LYS A 2 72.92 -60.89 28.64
C LYS A 2 72.66 -59.91 27.49
N ILE A 3 71.41 -59.65 27.11
CA ILE A 3 71.05 -58.73 26.00
C ILE A 3 71.76 -57.37 26.16
N PHE A 4 71.81 -56.87 27.39
CA PHE A 4 72.47 -55.61 27.76
C PHE A 4 73.96 -55.55 27.37
N SER A 5 74.71 -56.66 27.45
CA SER A 5 76.13 -56.64 27.08
C SER A 5 76.35 -56.50 25.58
N LEU A 6 75.41 -56.98 24.76
CA LEU A 6 75.46 -56.85 23.30
C LEU A 6 75.11 -55.43 22.86
N VAL A 7 74.07 -54.85 23.46
CA VAL A 7 73.70 -53.44 23.23
C VAL A 7 74.85 -52.51 23.57
N ARG A 8 75.49 -52.72 24.72
CA ARG A 8 76.66 -51.92 25.15
C ARG A 8 77.85 -52.07 24.19
N ALA A 9 78.08 -53.27 23.64
CA ALA A 9 79.17 -53.52 22.71
C ALA A 9 78.95 -52.84 21.35
N GLU A 10 77.72 -52.86 20.81
CA GLU A 10 77.41 -52.13 19.58
C GLU A 10 77.45 -50.61 19.79
N PHE A 11 77.00 -50.11 20.93
CA PHE A 11 77.14 -48.69 21.25
C PHE A 11 78.60 -48.26 21.36
N ALA A 12 79.44 -49.07 22.01
CA ALA A 12 80.88 -48.83 22.07
C ALA A 12 81.53 -48.84 20.68
N ARG A 13 81.05 -49.68 19.75
CA ARG A 13 81.50 -49.72 18.35
C ARG A 13 81.09 -48.48 17.57
N LEU A 14 79.85 -48.04 17.70
CA LEU A 14 79.38 -46.78 17.09
C LEU A 14 80.16 -45.56 17.60
N TRP A 15 80.63 -45.62 18.84
CA TRP A 15 81.37 -44.53 19.49
C TRP A 15 82.90 -44.67 19.46
N ALA A 16 83.43 -45.69 18.76
CA ALA A 16 84.83 -46.07 18.82
C ALA A 16 85.78 -45.06 18.16
N THR A 17 85.39 -44.47 17.02
CA THR A 17 86.22 -43.52 16.26
C THR A 17 85.52 -42.17 16.07
N PRO A 18 86.26 -41.05 15.89
CA PRO A 18 85.67 -39.75 15.61
C PRO A 18 84.75 -39.75 14.38
N MET A 19 85.14 -40.49 13.34
CA MET A 19 84.35 -40.61 12.11
C MET A 19 83.06 -41.43 12.32
N SER A 20 83.12 -42.50 13.12
CA SER A 20 81.92 -43.26 13.50
C SER A 20 80.96 -42.44 14.37
N ARG A 21 81.47 -41.59 15.28
CA ARG A 21 80.66 -40.65 16.08
C ARG A 21 79.96 -39.63 15.20
N LEU A 22 80.69 -39.03 14.26
CA LEU A 22 80.13 -38.04 13.33
C LEU A 22 79.08 -38.68 12.41
N ALA A 23 79.36 -39.87 11.86
CA ALA A 23 78.41 -40.62 11.05
C ALA A 23 77.14 -41.02 11.85
N PHE A 24 77.31 -41.45 13.11
CA PHE A 24 76.19 -41.75 14.00
C PHE A 24 75.35 -40.51 14.31
N LEU A 25 75.97 -39.38 14.69
CA LEU A 25 75.26 -38.13 14.95
C LEU A 25 74.54 -37.61 13.69
N ALA A 26 75.19 -37.67 12.53
CA ALA A 26 74.57 -37.29 11.27
C ALA A 26 73.30 -38.10 10.98
N LEU A 27 73.34 -39.43 11.15
CA LEU A 27 72.16 -40.29 10.96
C LEU A 27 71.07 -40.06 12.01
N MET A 28 71.45 -39.72 13.25
CA MET A 28 70.48 -39.33 14.29
C MET A 28 69.75 -38.03 13.94
N ILE A 29 70.38 -37.14 13.15
CA ILE A 29 69.83 -35.85 12.71
C ILE A 29 68.94 -35.98 11.45
N VAL A 30 69.22 -36.92 10.55
CA VAL A 30 68.45 -37.11 9.30
C VAL A 30 66.92 -37.06 9.48
N PRO A 31 66.30 -37.83 10.41
CA PRO A 31 64.85 -37.76 10.60
C PRO A 31 64.38 -36.43 11.19
N LEU A 32 65.22 -35.72 11.96
CA LEU A 32 64.91 -34.40 12.50
C LEU A 32 64.89 -33.34 11.40
N LEU A 33 65.80 -33.42 10.43
CA LEU A 33 65.79 -32.52 9.27
C LEU A 33 64.55 -32.77 8.43
N TYR A 34 64.26 -34.03 8.09
CA TYR A 34 63.12 -34.33 7.22
C TYR A 34 61.78 -34.00 7.88
N GLY A 35 61.57 -34.44 9.13
CA GLY A 35 60.34 -34.18 9.86
C GLY A 35 60.22 -32.73 10.34
N GLY A 36 61.29 -32.14 10.88
CA GLY A 36 61.27 -30.81 11.48
C GLY A 36 61.38 -29.66 10.49
N LEU A 37 62.35 -29.70 9.56
CA LEU A 37 62.57 -28.58 8.62
C LEU A 37 61.43 -28.43 7.62
N TYR A 38 60.87 -29.55 7.14
CA TYR A 38 59.74 -29.52 6.22
C TYR A 38 58.49 -28.92 6.87
N LEU A 39 58.17 -29.37 8.09
CA LEU A 39 57.03 -28.85 8.85
C LEU A 39 57.21 -27.38 9.24
N TRP A 40 58.45 -26.94 9.49
CA TRP A 40 58.77 -25.53 9.69
C TRP A 40 58.51 -24.69 8.42
N ALA A 41 59.03 -25.13 7.28
CA ALA A 41 58.90 -24.40 6.01
C ALA A 41 57.45 -24.30 5.52
N ASN A 42 56.60 -25.26 5.89
CA ASN A 42 55.19 -25.32 5.49
C ASN A 42 54.23 -25.16 6.69
N GLN A 43 54.69 -24.48 7.74
CA GLN A 43 53.94 -24.37 9.00
C GLN A 43 52.57 -23.70 8.82
N ASP A 44 52.56 -22.54 8.17
CA ASP A 44 51.35 -21.81 7.85
C ASP A 44 51.55 -20.96 6.57
N PRO A 45 51.36 -21.54 5.38
CA PRO A 45 51.47 -20.80 4.12
C PRO A 45 50.35 -19.76 3.94
N TYR A 46 49.27 -19.83 4.72
CA TYR A 46 48.13 -18.92 4.63
C TYR A 46 48.32 -17.63 5.45
N ASP A 47 49.16 -17.65 6.48
CA ASP A 47 49.54 -16.46 7.27
C ASP A 47 50.48 -15.50 6.50
N LYS A 48 50.79 -15.80 5.23
CA LYS A 48 51.70 -15.01 4.38
C LYS A 48 51.05 -14.64 3.04
N LEU A 49 49.72 -14.73 2.95
CA LEU A 49 48.99 -14.33 1.73
C LEU A 49 49.16 -12.84 1.44
N ASP A 50 49.38 -12.02 2.46
CA ASP A 50 49.70 -10.59 2.36
C ASP A 50 50.98 -10.29 1.56
N GLN A 51 51.78 -11.31 1.24
CA GLN A 51 52.99 -11.22 0.41
C GLN A 51 52.78 -11.71 -1.02
N VAL A 52 51.66 -12.38 -1.31
CA VAL A 52 51.30 -12.89 -2.64
C VAL A 52 50.92 -11.70 -3.52
N PRO A 53 51.67 -11.42 -4.61
CA PRO A 53 51.41 -10.27 -5.47
C PRO A 53 50.20 -10.53 -6.35
N VAL A 54 49.18 -9.67 -6.23
CA VAL A 54 47.93 -9.79 -6.99
C VAL A 54 47.63 -8.50 -7.73
N ALA A 55 47.35 -8.58 -9.03
CA ALA A 55 46.92 -7.43 -9.80
C ALA A 55 45.42 -7.17 -9.62
N LEU A 56 45.05 -5.92 -9.37
CA LEU A 56 43.66 -5.47 -9.33
C LEU A 56 43.41 -4.47 -10.46
N VAL A 57 42.49 -4.79 -11.35
CA VAL A 57 42.08 -3.94 -12.46
C VAL A 57 40.66 -3.44 -12.18
N VAL A 58 40.49 -2.12 -12.14
CA VAL A 58 39.19 -1.47 -11.92
C VAL A 58 38.86 -0.66 -13.17
N ASP A 59 38.19 -1.30 -14.12
CA ASP A 59 37.75 -0.66 -15.37
C ASP A 59 36.33 -0.06 -15.22
N ASP A 60 35.63 -0.34 -14.13
CA ASP A 60 34.25 0.11 -13.84
C ASP A 60 34.06 1.62 -14.03
N ALA A 61 33.12 1.98 -14.90
CA ALA A 61 32.79 3.37 -15.21
C ALA A 61 31.87 4.02 -14.16
N GLY A 62 31.21 3.22 -13.32
CA GLY A 62 30.17 3.69 -12.41
C GLY A 62 28.82 3.88 -13.12
N VAL A 63 27.78 4.13 -12.33
CA VAL A 63 26.39 4.31 -12.78
C VAL A 63 25.78 5.53 -12.10
N SER A 64 24.88 6.22 -12.78
CA SER A 64 24.10 7.31 -12.18
C SER A 64 22.82 6.74 -11.60
N ASP A 65 22.63 6.85 -10.29
CA ASP A 65 21.44 6.43 -9.56
C ASP A 65 20.84 7.64 -8.84
N ASP A 66 19.59 7.99 -9.17
CA ASP A 66 18.86 9.13 -8.59
C ASP A 66 19.58 10.49 -8.57
N GLY A 67 20.48 10.73 -9.54
CA GLY A 67 21.26 11.96 -9.69
C GLY A 67 22.62 11.95 -8.97
N GLU A 68 22.96 10.89 -8.24
CA GLU A 68 24.29 10.64 -7.69
C GLU A 68 25.05 9.62 -8.55
N THR A 69 26.35 9.83 -8.76
CA THR A 69 27.21 8.88 -9.47
C THR A 69 27.83 7.92 -8.46
N VAL A 70 27.50 6.63 -8.58
CA VAL A 70 27.97 5.56 -7.69
C VAL A 70 28.92 4.65 -8.48
N ASN A 71 30.06 4.27 -7.91
CA ASN A 71 31.02 3.36 -8.53
C ASN A 71 31.37 2.21 -7.57
N HIS A 72 30.56 1.16 -7.63
CA HIS A 72 30.71 -0.04 -6.81
C HIS A 72 32.03 -0.77 -7.06
N GLY A 73 32.59 -0.67 -8.27
CA GLY A 73 33.88 -1.26 -8.59
C GLY A 73 35.02 -0.60 -7.80
N GLN A 74 34.99 0.72 -7.62
CA GLN A 74 35.95 1.41 -6.75
C GLN A 74 35.76 1.05 -5.28
N ASP A 75 34.51 0.98 -4.80
CA ASP A 75 34.23 0.61 -3.41
C ASP A 75 34.79 -0.79 -3.09
N VAL A 76 34.51 -1.78 -3.95
CA VAL A 76 35.04 -3.15 -3.81
C VAL A 76 36.56 -3.16 -3.87
N ALA A 77 37.15 -2.35 -4.76
CA ALA A 77 38.60 -2.30 -4.90
C ALA A 77 39.30 -1.63 -3.71
N ASP A 78 38.69 -0.63 -3.09
CA ASP A 78 39.20 0.02 -1.89
C ASP A 78 39.10 -0.93 -0.69
N ASP A 79 37.97 -1.63 -0.55
CA ASP A 79 37.76 -2.65 0.49
C ASP A 79 38.79 -3.78 0.39
N LEU A 80 39.05 -4.29 -0.80
CA LEU A 80 40.03 -5.38 -0.99
C LEU A 80 41.45 -4.97 -0.62
N ILE A 81 41.84 -3.74 -0.98
CA ILE A 81 43.15 -3.20 -0.61
C ILE A 81 43.25 -2.97 0.90
N ALA A 82 42.18 -2.46 1.52
CA ALA A 82 42.14 -2.18 2.95
C ALA A 82 42.13 -3.46 3.81
N ASP A 83 41.49 -4.52 3.34
CA ASP A 83 41.43 -5.84 4.00
C ASP A 83 42.82 -6.49 4.11
N GLY A 84 43.71 -6.23 3.15
CA GLY A 84 45.13 -6.62 3.24
C GLY A 84 45.39 -8.13 3.16
N THR A 85 44.40 -8.95 2.79
CA THR A 85 44.57 -10.40 2.64
C THR A 85 45.62 -10.76 1.57
N PHE A 86 45.78 -9.93 0.54
CA PHE A 86 46.79 -10.10 -0.51
C PHE A 86 47.60 -8.81 -0.72
N ASN A 87 48.76 -8.92 -1.35
CA ASN A 87 49.52 -7.75 -1.80
C ASN A 87 48.93 -7.19 -3.10
N TRP A 88 47.83 -6.46 -2.96
CA TRP A 88 47.10 -5.88 -4.08
C TRP A 88 47.88 -4.75 -4.75
N SER A 89 48.04 -4.84 -6.06
CA SER A 89 48.65 -3.82 -6.90
C SER A 89 47.67 -3.39 -7.99
N ARG A 90 47.22 -2.12 -7.94
CA ARG A 90 46.41 -1.57 -9.02
C ARG A 90 47.22 -1.44 -10.30
N THR A 91 46.66 -1.91 -11.41
CA THR A 91 47.26 -1.82 -12.74
C THR A 91 46.17 -1.77 -13.80
N ASP A 92 46.53 -1.39 -15.02
CA ASP A 92 45.65 -1.57 -16.18
C ASP A 92 45.57 -3.05 -16.62
N ALA A 93 44.56 -3.37 -17.44
CA ALA A 93 44.34 -4.73 -17.95
C ALA A 93 45.56 -5.32 -18.69
N ALA A 94 46.30 -4.48 -19.42
CA ALA A 94 47.49 -4.92 -20.17
C ALA A 94 48.69 -5.23 -19.25
N GLY A 95 48.84 -4.49 -18.15
CA GLY A 95 49.81 -4.73 -17.10
C GLY A 95 49.48 -5.96 -16.28
N ALA A 96 48.21 -6.15 -15.92
CA ALA A 96 47.74 -7.38 -15.26
C ALA A 96 48.01 -8.62 -16.10
N ALA A 97 47.60 -8.61 -17.38
CA ALA A 97 47.81 -9.76 -18.28
C ALA A 97 49.29 -10.11 -18.48
N ARG A 98 50.16 -9.10 -18.66
CA ARG A 98 51.61 -9.33 -18.76
C ARG A 98 52.20 -9.83 -17.44
N GLY A 99 51.81 -9.22 -16.33
CA GLY A 99 52.33 -9.60 -15.02
C GLY A 99 51.92 -11.01 -14.58
N VAL A 100 50.73 -11.47 -14.95
CA VAL A 100 50.33 -12.88 -14.75
C VAL A 100 51.06 -13.81 -15.74
N ALA A 101 51.34 -13.35 -16.96
CA ALA A 101 52.08 -14.16 -17.94
C ALA A 101 53.57 -14.33 -17.58
N ASP A 102 54.21 -13.31 -17.01
CA ASP A 102 55.66 -13.31 -16.69
C ASP A 102 55.99 -13.66 -15.23
N GLY A 103 54.98 -13.80 -14.37
CA GLY A 103 55.14 -14.18 -12.96
C GLY A 103 55.35 -13.01 -12.00
N THR A 104 55.19 -11.77 -12.47
CA THR A 104 55.14 -10.59 -11.58
C THR A 104 53.93 -10.64 -10.64
N PHE A 105 52.78 -11.14 -11.12
CA PHE A 105 51.58 -11.38 -10.32
C PHE A 105 51.21 -12.86 -10.38
N ASP A 106 50.79 -13.41 -9.24
CA ASP A 106 50.34 -14.81 -9.17
C ASP A 106 48.96 -14.99 -9.83
N PHE A 107 48.10 -13.99 -9.71
CA PHE A 107 46.83 -13.87 -10.43
C PHE A 107 46.37 -12.41 -10.53
N SER A 108 45.35 -12.14 -11.33
CA SER A 108 44.71 -10.83 -11.41
C SER A 108 43.19 -10.92 -11.28
N VAL A 109 42.59 -9.91 -10.66
CA VAL A 109 41.14 -9.71 -10.55
C VAL A 109 40.77 -8.44 -11.31
N THR A 110 39.79 -8.55 -12.21
CA THR A 110 39.31 -7.43 -13.02
C THR A 110 37.82 -7.18 -12.76
N LEU A 111 37.50 -5.92 -12.47
CA LEU A 111 36.14 -5.38 -12.40
C LEU A 111 35.85 -4.65 -13.73
N PRO A 112 35.00 -5.19 -14.61
CA PRO A 112 34.70 -4.64 -15.94
C PRO A 112 34.05 -3.27 -15.92
N LYS A 113 33.99 -2.64 -17.11
CA LYS A 113 33.43 -1.29 -17.30
C LYS A 113 31.97 -1.14 -16.89
N ASP A 114 31.19 -2.18 -17.10
CA ASP A 114 29.76 -2.29 -16.84
C ASP A 114 29.46 -2.82 -15.43
N PHE A 115 30.45 -3.01 -14.56
CA PHE A 115 30.26 -3.65 -13.26
C PHE A 115 29.19 -2.94 -12.40
N SER A 116 29.28 -1.62 -12.22
CA SER A 116 28.25 -0.87 -11.46
C SER A 116 26.89 -0.82 -12.17
N GLU A 117 26.88 -0.72 -13.50
CA GLU A 117 25.66 -0.75 -14.30
C GLU A 117 24.93 -2.09 -14.14
N ALA A 118 25.66 -3.19 -14.25
CA ALA A 118 25.14 -4.55 -14.15
C ALA A 118 24.56 -4.82 -12.76
N LEU A 119 25.18 -4.29 -11.69
CA LEU A 119 24.62 -4.36 -10.33
C LEU A 119 23.29 -3.60 -10.19
N ASN A 120 23.13 -2.49 -10.90
CA ASN A 120 21.89 -1.70 -10.91
C ASN A 120 20.90 -2.12 -12.02
N SER A 121 21.27 -3.06 -12.90
CA SER A 121 20.44 -3.47 -14.04
C SER A 121 19.10 -4.08 -13.63
N SER A 122 18.99 -4.59 -12.40
CA SER A 122 17.77 -5.20 -11.87
C SER A 122 16.57 -4.25 -11.77
N SER A 123 16.80 -2.94 -11.76
CA SER A 123 15.75 -1.90 -11.80
C SER A 123 15.50 -1.32 -13.19
N GLY A 124 16.27 -1.74 -14.20
CA GLY A 124 16.14 -1.28 -15.59
C GLY A 124 15.38 -2.27 -16.49
N ASP A 125 15.40 -1.99 -17.80
CA ASP A 125 14.70 -2.79 -18.82
C ASP A 125 15.54 -3.97 -19.37
N ASP A 126 16.83 -4.07 -19.03
CA ASP A 126 17.75 -5.14 -19.49
C ASP A 126 18.57 -5.73 -18.32
N PRO A 127 17.96 -6.61 -17.50
CA PRO A 127 18.63 -7.19 -16.34
C PRO A 127 19.73 -8.18 -16.75
N HIS A 128 20.96 -7.95 -16.28
CA HIS A 128 22.12 -8.80 -16.53
C HIS A 128 23.02 -8.89 -15.28
N GLN A 129 23.99 -9.81 -15.28
CA GLN A 129 24.83 -10.08 -14.10
C GLN A 129 26.15 -9.32 -14.18
N ALA A 130 26.58 -8.74 -13.06
CA ALA A 130 27.92 -8.20 -12.93
C ALA A 130 28.97 -9.32 -12.92
N GLU A 131 30.00 -9.18 -13.74
CA GLU A 131 31.09 -10.15 -13.83
C GLU A 131 32.32 -9.69 -13.02
N VAL A 132 33.03 -10.65 -12.43
CA VAL A 132 34.38 -10.43 -11.85
C VAL A 132 35.31 -11.43 -12.53
N LEU A 133 36.30 -10.94 -13.29
CA LEU A 133 37.18 -11.81 -14.05
C LEU A 133 38.43 -12.14 -13.24
N LEU A 134 38.67 -13.44 -13.06
CA LEU A 134 39.89 -13.99 -12.50
C LEU A 134 40.81 -14.48 -13.63
N THR A 135 42.05 -14.03 -13.66
CA THR A 135 43.08 -14.58 -14.55
C THR A 135 44.20 -15.19 -13.72
N THR A 136 44.49 -16.48 -13.94
CA THR A 136 45.53 -17.24 -13.25
C THR A 136 46.54 -17.82 -14.24
N ASN A 137 47.70 -18.22 -13.74
CA ASN A 137 48.68 -18.96 -14.52
C ASN A 137 49.32 -20.07 -13.67
N ASP A 138 48.86 -21.31 -13.90
CA ASP A 138 49.33 -22.49 -13.18
C ASP A 138 50.83 -22.77 -13.36
N ALA A 139 51.46 -22.23 -14.41
CA ALA A 139 52.90 -22.34 -14.61
C ALA A 139 53.70 -21.53 -13.58
N ASN A 140 53.11 -20.48 -13.00
CA ASN A 140 53.73 -19.68 -11.95
C ASN A 140 53.45 -20.29 -10.58
N SER A 141 52.17 -20.61 -10.28
CA SER A 141 51.77 -21.22 -9.02
C SER A 141 50.37 -21.83 -9.08
N TYR A 142 50.29 -23.17 -9.08
CA TYR A 142 49.02 -23.91 -9.01
C TYR A 142 48.22 -23.61 -7.72
N LEU A 143 48.91 -23.48 -6.58
CA LEU A 143 48.26 -23.15 -5.31
C LEU A 143 47.69 -21.73 -5.32
N ALA A 144 48.39 -20.77 -5.92
CA ALA A 144 47.89 -19.41 -6.03
C ALA A 144 46.64 -19.34 -6.92
N GLY A 145 46.54 -20.16 -7.97
CA GLY A 145 45.31 -20.28 -8.76
C GLY A 145 44.11 -20.73 -7.92
N THR A 146 44.29 -21.78 -7.09
CA THR A 146 43.23 -22.28 -6.19
C THR A 146 42.84 -21.24 -5.13
N ILE A 147 43.82 -20.52 -4.59
CA ILE A 147 43.60 -19.45 -3.61
C ILE A 147 42.87 -18.26 -4.25
N GLY A 148 43.25 -17.88 -5.47
CA GLY A 148 42.59 -16.83 -6.25
C GLY A 148 41.13 -17.16 -6.56
N GLU A 149 40.82 -18.41 -6.91
CA GLU A 149 39.42 -18.85 -7.09
C GLU A 149 38.60 -18.74 -5.80
N GLN A 150 39.18 -19.08 -4.65
CA GLN A 150 38.50 -18.94 -3.36
C GLN A 150 38.32 -17.46 -2.97
N ALA A 151 39.31 -16.62 -3.26
CA ALA A 151 39.24 -15.18 -3.03
C ALA A 151 38.10 -14.55 -3.85
N VAL A 152 38.01 -14.85 -5.14
CA VAL A 152 36.94 -14.33 -6.02
C VAL A 152 35.55 -14.82 -5.61
N LYS A 153 35.41 -16.07 -5.15
CA LYS A 153 34.14 -16.54 -4.58
C LYS A 153 33.73 -15.79 -3.31
N THR A 154 34.71 -15.41 -2.48
CA THR A 154 34.46 -14.62 -1.27
C THR A 154 34.02 -13.20 -1.64
N ILE A 155 34.71 -12.57 -2.58
CA ILE A 155 34.35 -11.26 -3.17
C ILE A 155 32.92 -11.30 -3.72
N GLN A 156 32.61 -12.30 -4.54
CA GLN A 156 31.26 -12.51 -5.10
C GLN A 156 30.20 -12.61 -3.99
N THR A 157 30.47 -13.41 -2.95
CA THR A 157 29.53 -13.58 -1.83
C THR A 157 29.26 -12.27 -1.09
N GLN A 158 30.30 -11.44 -0.90
CA GLN A 158 30.18 -10.14 -0.24
C GLN A 158 29.39 -9.14 -1.10
N ILE A 159 29.68 -9.05 -2.40
CA ILE A 159 28.94 -8.21 -3.35
C ILE A 159 27.46 -8.59 -3.36
N VAL A 160 27.16 -9.88 -3.51
CA VAL A 160 25.78 -10.41 -3.53
C VAL A 160 25.02 -10.03 -2.26
N ARG A 161 25.64 -10.15 -1.08
CA ARG A 161 25.03 -9.77 0.20
C ARG A 161 24.74 -8.27 0.27
N THR A 162 25.69 -7.43 -0.13
CA THR A 162 25.51 -5.97 -0.08
C THR A 162 24.39 -5.52 -1.02
N VAL A 163 24.43 -5.99 -2.27
CA VAL A 163 23.45 -5.65 -3.31
C VAL A 163 22.07 -6.15 -2.90
N ASN A 164 21.93 -7.43 -2.53
CA ASN A 164 20.63 -7.98 -2.10
C ASN A 164 20.06 -7.27 -0.88
N ARG A 165 20.91 -6.86 0.08
CA ARG A 165 20.48 -6.11 1.26
C ARG A 165 19.93 -4.75 0.85
N GLN A 166 20.63 -4.04 -0.04
CA GLN A 166 20.17 -2.74 -0.53
C GLN A 166 18.87 -2.87 -1.31
N SER A 167 18.77 -3.80 -2.26
CA SER A 167 17.53 -4.05 -3.01
C SER A 167 16.35 -4.43 -2.11
N ALA A 168 16.57 -5.32 -1.13
CA ALA A 168 15.54 -5.70 -0.17
C ALA A 168 15.12 -4.51 0.70
N GLN A 169 16.07 -3.65 1.09
CA GLN A 169 15.77 -2.45 1.87
C GLN A 169 14.93 -1.45 1.07
N THR A 170 15.32 -1.15 -0.17
CA THR A 170 14.53 -0.27 -1.07
C THR A 170 13.12 -0.80 -1.28
N MET A 171 12.97 -2.11 -1.52
CA MET A 171 11.64 -2.73 -1.64
C MET A 171 10.80 -2.58 -0.37
N LEU A 172 11.39 -2.85 0.81
CA LEU A 172 10.69 -2.74 2.09
C LEU A 172 10.33 -1.29 2.44
N ASP A 173 11.19 -0.33 2.10
CA ASP A 173 10.92 1.09 2.27
C ASP A 173 9.80 1.55 1.33
N GLY A 174 9.78 1.10 0.07
CA GLY A 174 8.68 1.33 -0.86
C GLY A 174 7.34 0.78 -0.35
N LEU A 175 7.32 -0.43 0.23
CA LEU A 175 6.12 -0.99 0.85
C LEU A 175 5.63 -0.17 2.06
N ALA A 176 6.56 0.35 2.87
CA ALA A 176 6.22 1.22 4.00
C ALA A 176 5.65 2.58 3.53
N GLU A 177 6.18 3.12 2.44
CA GLU A 177 5.63 4.33 1.82
C GLU A 177 4.22 4.09 1.26
N ILE A 178 4.01 2.98 0.54
CA ILE A 178 2.68 2.58 0.04
C ILE A 178 1.68 2.50 1.21
N ARG A 179 2.06 1.85 2.31
CA ARG A 179 1.21 1.77 3.52
C ARG A 179 0.86 3.16 4.04
N THR A 180 1.84 4.06 4.13
CA THR A 180 1.62 5.44 4.61
C THR A 180 0.67 6.20 3.69
N LYS A 181 0.86 6.12 2.37
CA LYS A 181 -0.04 6.75 1.39
C LYS A 181 -1.45 6.15 1.41
N MET A 182 -1.57 4.87 1.72
CA MET A 182 -2.87 4.20 1.87
C MET A 182 -3.60 4.67 3.13
N ILE A 183 -2.88 4.91 4.24
CA ILE A 183 -3.43 5.54 5.45
C ILE A 183 -3.94 6.96 5.12
N ASP A 184 -3.14 7.77 4.44
CA ASP A 184 -3.57 9.12 4.02
C ASP A 184 -4.83 9.08 3.14
N ALA A 185 -4.90 8.11 2.21
CA ALA A 185 -6.06 7.92 1.34
C ALA A 185 -7.30 7.43 2.11
N HIS A 186 -7.12 6.53 3.08
CA HIS A 186 -8.19 6.07 3.97
C HIS A 186 -8.76 7.25 4.78
N ASP A 187 -7.90 8.04 5.42
CA ASP A 187 -8.32 9.22 6.20
C ASP A 187 -9.00 10.27 5.31
N GLY A 188 -8.53 10.44 4.07
CA GLY A 188 -9.22 11.23 3.05
C GLY A 188 -10.63 10.70 2.77
N THR A 189 -10.77 9.39 2.61
CA THR A 189 -12.05 8.73 2.34
C THR A 189 -13.02 8.90 3.51
N VAL A 190 -12.56 8.77 4.76
CA VAL A 190 -13.36 9.04 5.96
C VAL A 190 -13.93 10.46 5.96
N LYS A 191 -13.13 11.47 5.59
CA LYS A 191 -13.62 12.84 5.46
C LYS A 191 -14.67 12.99 4.35
N LEU A 192 -14.52 12.26 3.24
CA LEU A 192 -15.52 12.24 2.18
C LEU A 192 -16.84 11.58 2.64
N ILE A 193 -16.76 10.49 3.42
CA ILE A 193 -17.94 9.83 4.01
C ILE A 193 -18.73 10.82 4.88
N ASP A 194 -18.03 11.53 5.78
CA ASP A 194 -18.64 12.55 6.64
C ASP A 194 -19.25 13.71 5.83
N GLY A 195 -18.58 14.12 4.76
CA GLY A 195 -19.06 15.13 3.82
C GLY A 195 -20.31 14.70 3.06
N ALA A 196 -20.33 13.47 2.56
CA ALA A 196 -21.48 12.88 1.87
C ALA A 196 -22.70 12.78 2.81
N ALA A 197 -22.51 12.29 4.04
CA ALA A 197 -23.58 12.24 5.04
C ALA A 197 -24.10 13.63 5.44
N SER A 198 -23.26 14.66 5.39
CA SER A 198 -23.68 16.04 5.62
C SER A 198 -24.48 16.59 4.43
N ALA A 199 -24.07 16.27 3.20
CA ALA A 199 -24.77 16.65 1.98
C ALA A 199 -26.13 15.96 1.89
N GLU A 200 -26.21 14.68 2.22
CA GLU A 200 -27.43 13.86 2.29
C GLU A 200 -28.47 14.52 3.22
N LYS A 201 -28.07 14.88 4.45
CA LYS A 201 -28.94 15.63 5.38
C LYS A 201 -29.38 16.97 4.84
N GLY A 202 -28.50 17.66 4.11
CA GLY A 202 -28.81 18.92 3.43
C GLY A 202 -29.85 18.74 2.32
N ALA A 203 -29.72 17.68 1.51
CA ALA A 203 -30.66 17.31 0.46
C ALA A 203 -32.03 16.98 1.05
N ALA A 204 -32.09 16.14 2.09
CA ALA A 204 -33.34 15.82 2.79
C ALA A 204 -34.02 17.07 3.38
N SER A 205 -33.22 18.01 3.94
CA SER A 205 -33.76 19.28 4.46
C SER A 205 -34.29 20.19 3.34
N ALA A 206 -33.66 20.16 2.16
CA ALA A 206 -34.11 20.90 0.99
C ALA A 206 -35.37 20.29 0.39
N GLU A 207 -35.47 18.97 0.34
CA GLU A 207 -36.66 18.22 -0.08
C GLU A 207 -37.85 18.56 0.82
N ASP A 208 -37.70 18.46 2.14
CA ASP A 208 -38.69 18.90 3.13
C ASP A 208 -39.15 20.36 2.91
N GLY A 209 -38.21 21.23 2.53
CA GLY A 209 -38.47 22.63 2.22
C GLY A 209 -39.25 22.81 0.92
N ALA A 210 -38.92 22.03 -0.12
CA ALA A 210 -39.60 22.02 -1.39
C ALA A 210 -41.04 21.51 -1.23
N THR A 211 -41.26 20.41 -0.50
CA THR A 211 -42.62 19.92 -0.20
C THR A 211 -43.47 20.99 0.49
N LYS A 212 -42.93 21.69 1.49
CA LYS A 212 -43.64 22.80 2.17
C LYS A 212 -43.96 23.96 1.22
N LEU A 213 -43.06 24.26 0.29
CA LEU A 213 -43.28 25.29 -0.71
C LEU A 213 -44.42 24.87 -1.65
N THR A 214 -44.39 23.64 -2.15
CA THR A 214 -45.43 23.05 -2.99
C THR A 214 -46.80 23.07 -2.29
N ASP A 215 -46.87 22.64 -1.03
CA ASP A 215 -48.10 22.71 -0.22
C ASP A 215 -48.64 24.14 -0.09
N GLY A 216 -47.73 25.11 0.08
CA GLY A 216 -48.07 26.53 0.15
C GLY A 216 -48.57 27.09 -1.19
N ILE A 217 -47.99 26.65 -2.31
CA ILE A 217 -48.43 27.02 -3.66
C ILE A 217 -49.81 26.41 -3.93
N ALA A 218 -50.03 25.13 -3.62
CA ALA A 218 -51.34 24.49 -3.76
C ALA A 218 -52.43 25.23 -2.97
N SER A 219 -52.11 25.64 -1.74
CA SER A 219 -53.03 26.46 -0.93
C SER A 219 -53.34 27.83 -1.55
N ALA A 220 -52.34 28.46 -2.17
CA ALA A 220 -52.52 29.73 -2.88
C ALA A 220 -53.30 29.55 -4.18
N GLU A 221 -53.08 28.44 -4.90
CA GLU A 221 -53.78 28.05 -6.12
C GLU A 221 -55.28 27.87 -5.84
N ASP A 222 -55.63 27.15 -4.79
CA ASP A 222 -57.02 26.99 -4.30
C ASP A 222 -57.67 28.34 -3.96
N GLY A 223 -56.92 29.22 -3.29
CA GLY A 223 -57.36 30.56 -2.96
C GLY A 223 -57.59 31.44 -4.20
N ALA A 224 -56.70 31.35 -5.20
CA ALA A 224 -56.84 32.04 -6.47
C ALA A 224 -58.03 31.50 -7.28
N GLY A 225 -58.28 30.19 -7.25
CA GLY A 225 -59.48 29.58 -7.83
C GLY A 225 -60.76 30.12 -7.19
N THR A 226 -60.81 30.18 -5.86
CA THR A 226 -61.93 30.78 -5.11
C THR A 226 -62.14 32.27 -5.47
N LEU A 227 -61.05 33.03 -5.63
CA LEU A 227 -61.11 34.43 -6.06
C LEU A 227 -61.63 34.56 -7.50
N ALA A 228 -61.20 33.70 -8.41
CA ALA A 228 -61.67 33.65 -9.80
C ALA A 228 -63.18 33.38 -9.86
N ASP A 229 -63.65 32.39 -9.09
CA ASP A 229 -65.09 32.09 -8.98
C ASP A 229 -65.88 33.27 -8.43
N GLY A 230 -65.41 33.89 -7.34
CA GLY A 230 -66.09 35.02 -6.72
C GLY A 230 -66.14 36.27 -7.60
N THR A 231 -65.07 36.56 -8.33
CA THR A 231 -65.02 37.69 -9.28
C THR A 231 -65.86 37.43 -10.53
N SER A 232 -65.93 36.17 -11.00
CA SER A 232 -66.85 35.76 -12.08
C SER A 232 -68.32 35.91 -11.66
N GLN A 233 -68.66 35.55 -10.42
CA GLN A 233 -69.99 35.79 -9.85
C GLN A 233 -70.30 37.28 -9.74
N LEU A 234 -69.34 38.09 -9.28
CA LEU A 234 -69.50 39.55 -9.23
C LEU A 234 -69.70 40.15 -10.62
N ALA A 235 -68.94 39.70 -11.63
CA ALA A 235 -69.10 40.13 -13.01
C ALA A 235 -70.50 39.79 -13.53
N SER A 236 -70.94 38.55 -13.34
CA SER A 236 -72.29 38.12 -13.73
C SER A 236 -73.39 38.94 -13.07
N GLY A 237 -73.26 39.25 -11.78
CA GLY A 237 -74.19 40.10 -11.04
C GLY A 237 -74.18 41.56 -11.51
N ALA A 238 -73.00 42.09 -11.83
CA ALA A 238 -72.84 43.46 -12.34
C ALA A 238 -73.42 43.61 -13.76
N HIS A 239 -73.23 42.62 -14.64
CA HIS A 239 -73.90 42.55 -15.95
C HIS A 239 -75.43 42.52 -15.79
N THR A 240 -75.94 41.68 -14.88
CA THR A 240 -77.39 41.62 -14.59
C THR A 240 -77.94 42.97 -14.10
N LEU A 241 -77.19 43.68 -13.26
CA LEU A 241 -77.55 45.01 -12.78
C LEU A 241 -77.52 46.03 -13.93
N SER A 242 -76.47 46.01 -14.76
CA SER A 242 -76.35 46.90 -15.92
C SER A 242 -77.50 46.69 -16.90
N ASP A 243 -77.76 45.45 -17.31
CA ASP A 243 -78.87 45.09 -18.20
C ASP A 243 -80.23 45.58 -17.66
N GLY A 244 -80.44 45.41 -16.34
CA GLY A 244 -81.65 45.88 -15.66
C GLY A 244 -81.77 47.41 -15.63
N LEU A 245 -80.67 48.13 -15.44
CA LEU A 245 -80.63 49.58 -15.46
C LEU A 245 -80.76 50.15 -16.87
N GLY A 246 -80.15 49.53 -17.89
CA GLY A 246 -80.38 49.87 -19.29
C GLY A 246 -81.85 49.68 -19.68
N THR A 247 -82.47 48.59 -19.24
CA THR A 247 -83.93 48.40 -19.43
C THR A 247 -84.75 49.50 -18.75
N LEU A 248 -84.38 49.90 -17.53
CA LEU A 248 -85.05 50.98 -16.81
C LEU A 248 -84.83 52.35 -17.48
N GLU A 249 -83.62 52.61 -17.96
CA GLU A 249 -83.26 53.81 -18.71
C GLU A 249 -84.11 53.92 -19.98
N ASP A 250 -84.17 52.85 -20.78
CA ASP A 250 -84.97 52.78 -22.00
C ASP A 250 -86.46 53.03 -21.72
N GLN A 251 -87.01 52.42 -20.67
CA GLN A 251 -88.43 52.59 -20.29
C GLN A 251 -88.74 53.99 -19.74
N THR A 252 -87.76 54.69 -19.19
CA THR A 252 -87.94 56.02 -18.58
C THR A 252 -87.50 57.17 -19.49
N ALA A 253 -86.80 56.90 -20.59
CA ALA A 253 -86.29 57.90 -21.53
C ALA A 253 -87.38 58.84 -22.08
N ALA A 254 -88.60 58.33 -22.28
CA ALA A 254 -89.72 59.12 -22.80
C ALA A 254 -90.45 59.94 -21.71
N LEU A 255 -90.23 59.66 -20.42
CA LEU A 255 -90.98 60.28 -19.33
C LEU A 255 -90.83 61.81 -19.25
N PRO A 256 -89.63 62.42 -19.44
CA PRO A 256 -89.52 63.87 -19.48
C PRO A 256 -90.43 64.51 -20.54
N GLY A 257 -90.47 63.93 -21.74
CA GLY A 257 -91.35 64.41 -22.82
C GLY A 257 -92.84 64.20 -22.52
N GLN A 258 -93.19 63.01 -22.01
CA GLN A 258 -94.59 62.68 -21.68
C GLN A 258 -95.14 63.53 -20.51
N THR A 259 -94.32 63.79 -19.49
CA THR A 259 -94.69 64.61 -18.34
C THR A 259 -94.77 66.09 -18.69
N ALA A 260 -93.88 66.59 -19.56
CA ALA A 260 -94.00 67.93 -20.13
C ALA A 260 -95.30 68.09 -20.94
N GLN A 261 -95.62 67.12 -21.81
CA GLN A 261 -96.88 67.13 -22.57
C GLN A 261 -98.11 67.08 -21.65
N LEU A 262 -98.07 66.32 -20.56
CA LEU A 262 -99.12 66.30 -19.55
C LEU A 262 -99.25 67.65 -18.84
N ALA A 263 -98.14 68.28 -18.46
CA ALA A 263 -98.12 69.61 -17.84
C ALA A 263 -98.69 70.68 -18.77
N ASP A 264 -98.31 70.65 -20.05
CA ASP A 264 -98.85 71.56 -21.08
C ASP A 264 -100.35 71.36 -21.28
N GLY A 265 -100.81 70.12 -21.41
CA GLY A 265 -102.23 69.79 -21.53
C GLY A 265 -103.04 70.21 -20.30
N ALA A 266 -102.52 69.96 -19.10
CA ALA A 266 -103.15 70.39 -17.86
C ALA A 266 -103.20 71.93 -17.74
N ALA A 267 -102.15 72.63 -18.17
CA ALA A 267 -102.11 74.09 -18.22
C ALA A 267 -103.12 74.65 -19.22
N GLN A 268 -103.31 74.01 -20.38
CA GLN A 268 -104.33 74.40 -21.36
C GLN A 268 -105.75 74.25 -20.80
N VAL A 269 -106.03 73.15 -20.11
CA VAL A 269 -107.33 72.93 -19.44
C VAL A 269 -107.54 73.96 -18.32
N ALA A 270 -106.54 74.20 -17.49
CA ALA A 270 -106.62 75.21 -16.43
C ALA A 270 -106.88 76.62 -16.98
N ALA A 271 -106.18 77.00 -18.05
CA ALA A 271 -106.40 78.27 -18.74
C ALA A 271 -107.80 78.35 -19.38
N GLY A 272 -108.31 77.25 -19.94
CA GLY A 272 -109.66 77.16 -20.49
C GLY A 272 -110.74 77.32 -19.41
N ASN A 273 -110.61 76.59 -18.30
CA ASN A 273 -111.52 76.69 -17.16
C ASN A 273 -111.48 78.08 -16.52
N GLY A 274 -110.30 78.69 -16.40
CA GLY A 274 -110.16 80.07 -15.93
C GLY A 274 -110.90 81.09 -16.81
N LYS A 275 -110.87 80.91 -18.15
CA LYS A 275 -111.66 81.74 -19.07
C LYS A 275 -113.17 81.53 -18.90
N ILE A 276 -113.62 80.27 -18.73
CA ILE A 276 -115.04 79.96 -18.51
C ILE A 276 -115.52 80.55 -17.17
N ALA A 277 -114.73 80.42 -16.10
CA ALA A 277 -115.01 81.02 -14.81
C ALA A 277 -115.15 82.55 -14.92
N GLN A 278 -114.22 83.24 -15.60
CA GLN A 278 -114.33 84.69 -15.86
C GLN A 278 -115.60 85.10 -16.61
N VAL A 279 -116.04 84.30 -17.58
CA VAL A 279 -117.30 84.52 -18.30
C VAL A 279 -118.50 84.29 -17.37
N ALA A 280 -118.45 83.25 -16.54
CA ALA A 280 -119.49 82.96 -15.56
C ALA A 280 -119.59 84.05 -14.48
N ASP A 281 -118.48 84.58 -13.99
CA ASP A 281 -118.43 85.73 -13.09
C ASP A 281 -119.11 86.96 -13.68
N THR A 282 -118.84 87.22 -14.97
CA THR A 282 -119.48 88.32 -15.70
C THR A 282 -120.99 88.08 -15.83
N LEU A 283 -121.40 86.86 -16.17
CA LEU A 283 -122.81 86.47 -16.29
C LEU A 283 -123.54 86.53 -14.95
N ALA A 284 -122.89 86.14 -13.85
CA ALA A 284 -123.41 86.22 -12.49
C ALA A 284 -123.57 87.66 -12.02
N ALA A 285 -122.64 88.55 -12.39
CA ALA A 285 -122.77 89.98 -12.15
C ALA A 285 -123.95 90.56 -12.95
N ASP A 286 -124.10 90.18 -14.22
CA ASP A 286 -125.20 90.61 -15.09
C ASP A 286 -126.56 90.07 -14.59
N SER A 287 -126.66 88.81 -14.16
CA SER A 287 -127.89 88.21 -13.62
C SER A 287 -128.31 88.89 -12.32
N SER A 288 -127.35 89.17 -11.43
CA SER A 288 -127.62 89.90 -10.19
C SER A 288 -128.12 91.32 -10.47
N GLN A 289 -127.57 91.97 -11.50
CA GLN A 289 -128.05 93.28 -11.94
C GLN A 289 -129.47 93.21 -12.52
N ILE A 290 -129.80 92.21 -13.35
CA ILE A 290 -131.15 92.00 -13.88
C ILE A 290 -132.14 91.71 -12.75
N HIS A 291 -131.80 90.82 -11.82
CA HIS A 291 -132.59 90.49 -10.63
C HIS A 291 -132.87 91.76 -9.80
N SER A 292 -131.84 92.57 -9.52
CA SER A 292 -132.01 93.83 -8.79
C SER A 292 -132.93 94.84 -9.50
N ARG A 293 -132.81 94.97 -10.83
CA ARG A 293 -133.68 95.84 -11.64
C ARG A 293 -135.10 95.32 -11.72
N LEU A 294 -135.32 94.01 -11.80
CA LEU A 294 -136.65 93.42 -11.84
C LEU A 294 -137.35 93.54 -10.49
N SER A 295 -136.63 93.34 -9.37
CA SER A 295 -137.16 93.62 -8.02
C SER A 295 -137.57 95.09 -7.89
N GLY A 296 -136.72 96.02 -8.34
CA GLY A 296 -137.08 97.45 -8.35
C GLY A 296 -138.29 97.76 -9.24
N ALA A 297 -138.35 97.18 -10.45
CA ALA A 297 -139.47 97.35 -11.37
C ALA A 297 -140.77 96.73 -10.82
N ARG A 298 -140.70 95.62 -10.09
CA ARG A 298 -141.84 95.02 -9.39
C ARG A 298 -142.37 95.98 -8.33
N ASP A 299 -141.49 96.58 -7.53
CA ASP A 299 -141.86 97.55 -6.51
C ASP A 299 -142.49 98.81 -7.12
N ASP A 300 -141.94 99.29 -8.26
CA ASP A 300 -142.49 100.41 -9.03
C ASP A 300 -143.87 100.08 -9.62
N VAL A 301 -144.07 98.88 -10.17
CA VAL A 301 -145.36 98.40 -10.71
C VAL A 301 -146.39 98.26 -9.59
N ALA A 302 -145.99 97.74 -8.43
CA ALA A 302 -146.86 97.65 -7.26
C ALA A 302 -147.33 99.03 -6.79
N ALA A 303 -146.42 100.02 -6.76
CA ALA A 303 -146.74 101.41 -6.43
C ALA A 303 -147.68 102.06 -7.46
N ALA A 304 -147.41 101.89 -8.76
CA ALA A 304 -148.23 102.46 -9.84
C ALA A 304 -149.65 101.86 -9.92
N LEU A 305 -149.81 100.57 -9.61
CA LEU A 305 -151.11 99.90 -9.57
C LEU A 305 -151.98 100.37 -8.39
N ALA A 306 -151.37 100.78 -7.27
CA ALA A 306 -152.09 101.31 -6.11
C ALA A 306 -152.69 102.71 -6.37
N GLU A 307 -152.13 103.50 -7.29
CA GLU A 307 -152.61 104.85 -7.61
C GLU A 307 -153.75 104.89 -8.65
N THR A 308 -154.03 103.80 -9.36
CA THR A 308 -154.92 103.77 -10.53
C THR A 308 -156.38 103.41 -10.24
N GLY A 309 -156.77 103.22 -8.98
CA GLY A 309 -158.17 102.97 -8.59
C GLY A 309 -158.73 101.59 -8.98
N LEU A 310 -157.84 100.63 -9.27
CA LEU A 310 -158.16 99.20 -9.42
C LEU A 310 -158.52 98.60 -8.05
N SER A 311 -159.41 97.59 -8.01
CA SER A 311 -159.72 96.89 -6.75
C SER A 311 -158.57 95.99 -6.30
N ASP A 312 -158.45 95.75 -4.99
CA ASP A 312 -157.38 94.92 -4.40
C ASP A 312 -157.24 93.54 -5.09
N ASP A 313 -158.36 92.93 -5.51
CA ASP A 313 -158.41 91.66 -6.24
C ASP A 313 -157.87 91.72 -7.68
N GLN A 314 -157.85 92.89 -8.31
CA GLN A 314 -157.30 93.09 -9.67
C GLN A 314 -155.79 93.32 -9.62
N ILE A 315 -155.31 94.05 -8.61
CA ILE A 315 -153.87 94.29 -8.38
C ILE A 315 -153.18 92.98 -8.01
N ALA A 316 -153.78 92.17 -7.13
CA ALA A 316 -153.24 90.88 -6.71
C ALA A 316 -152.99 89.92 -7.89
N ARG A 317 -153.91 89.87 -8.88
CA ARG A 317 -153.77 89.01 -10.07
C ARG A 317 -152.68 89.46 -11.04
N ILE A 318 -152.42 90.77 -11.13
CA ILE A 318 -151.33 91.31 -11.95
C ILE A 318 -150.00 91.05 -11.26
N MET A 319 -149.93 91.32 -9.95
CA MET A 319 -148.73 91.07 -9.14
C MET A 319 -148.39 89.58 -9.08
N GLU A 320 -149.37 88.66 -9.05
CA GLU A 320 -149.13 87.20 -9.11
C GLU A 320 -148.40 86.77 -10.40
N ARG A 321 -148.69 87.41 -11.54
CA ARG A 321 -147.96 87.17 -12.80
C ARG A 321 -146.55 87.76 -12.77
N VAL A 322 -146.37 88.93 -12.16
CA VAL A 322 -145.05 89.55 -11.99
C VAL A 322 -144.20 88.75 -11.00
N ASP A 323 -144.80 88.24 -9.93
CA ASP A 323 -144.16 87.37 -8.93
C ASP A 323 -143.76 86.02 -9.52
N THR A 324 -144.55 85.48 -10.46
CA THR A 324 -144.16 84.27 -11.21
C THR A 324 -142.90 84.52 -12.04
N VAL A 325 -142.80 85.69 -12.69
CA VAL A 325 -141.60 86.09 -13.45
C VAL A 325 -140.42 86.39 -12.52
N GLY A 326 -140.66 87.03 -11.37
CA GLY A 326 -139.67 87.26 -10.32
C GLY A 326 -139.09 85.95 -9.78
N GLY A 327 -139.93 84.99 -9.40
CA GLY A 327 -139.50 83.68 -8.92
C GLY A 327 -138.66 82.89 -9.94
N LEU A 328 -139.00 82.99 -11.24
CA LEU A 328 -138.18 82.41 -12.30
C LEU A 328 -136.81 83.08 -12.43
N VAL A 329 -136.72 84.40 -12.19
CA VAL A 329 -135.45 85.15 -12.22
C VAL A 329 -134.62 84.90 -10.96
N ASP A 330 -135.24 84.73 -9.79
CA ASP A 330 -134.57 84.35 -8.54
C ASP A 330 -133.95 82.95 -8.66
N GLU A 331 -134.71 82.00 -9.23
CA GLU A 331 -134.24 80.63 -9.48
C GLU A 331 -133.11 80.64 -10.54
N ALA A 332 -133.24 81.47 -11.59
CA ALA A 332 -132.18 81.63 -12.59
C ALA A 332 -130.91 82.27 -11.99
N ASP A 333 -131.03 83.34 -11.19
CA ASP A 333 -129.89 84.02 -10.55
C ASP A 333 -129.18 83.09 -9.57
N SER A 334 -129.92 82.43 -8.67
CA SER A 334 -129.34 81.45 -7.74
C SER A 334 -128.66 80.29 -8.45
N THR A 335 -129.22 79.81 -9.57
CA THR A 335 -128.59 78.79 -10.42
C THR A 335 -127.30 79.32 -11.05
N VAL A 336 -127.29 80.55 -11.57
CA VAL A 336 -126.08 81.18 -12.15
C VAL A 336 -124.99 81.38 -11.10
N GLN A 337 -125.34 81.87 -9.90
CA GLN A 337 -124.40 82.06 -8.79
C GLN A 337 -123.79 80.74 -8.33
N SER A 338 -124.63 79.71 -8.12
CA SER A 338 -124.16 78.37 -7.75
C SER A 338 -123.28 77.76 -8.84
N THR A 339 -123.63 77.94 -10.11
CA THR A 339 -122.83 77.43 -11.24
C THR A 339 -121.48 78.14 -11.33
N THR A 340 -121.45 79.44 -11.05
CA THR A 340 -120.21 80.25 -11.03
C THR A 340 -119.26 79.78 -9.94
N GLN A 341 -119.74 79.58 -8.71
CA GLN A 341 -118.92 79.04 -7.62
C GLN A 341 -118.36 77.64 -7.93
N GLN A 342 -119.15 76.80 -8.61
CA GLN A 342 -118.70 75.48 -9.06
C GLN A 342 -117.62 75.61 -10.15
N LEU A 343 -117.75 76.58 -11.07
CA LEU A 343 -116.77 76.86 -12.12
C LEU A 343 -115.47 77.45 -11.55
N ASP A 344 -115.52 78.29 -10.52
CA ASP A 344 -114.34 78.80 -9.80
C ASP A 344 -113.58 77.68 -9.07
N THR A 345 -114.33 76.79 -8.43
CA THR A 345 -113.78 75.60 -7.79
C THR A 345 -113.11 74.69 -8.82
N LEU A 346 -113.75 74.49 -9.97
CA LEU A 346 -113.20 73.73 -11.09
C LEU A 346 -111.94 74.40 -11.67
N ALA A 347 -111.93 75.72 -11.83
CA ALA A 347 -110.77 76.48 -12.29
C ALA A 347 -109.59 76.32 -11.33
N SER A 348 -109.80 76.55 -10.03
CA SER A 348 -108.78 76.39 -8.98
C SER A 348 -108.27 74.95 -8.87
N GLY A 349 -109.15 73.96 -8.97
CA GLY A 349 -108.80 72.55 -9.01
C GLY A 349 -107.95 72.19 -10.22
N SER A 350 -108.33 72.67 -11.41
CA SER A 350 -107.55 72.44 -12.64
C SER A 350 -106.19 73.13 -12.62
N GLN A 351 -106.07 74.31 -12.00
CA GLN A 351 -104.79 74.99 -11.78
C GLN A 351 -103.88 74.17 -10.86
N SER A 352 -104.42 73.60 -9.78
CA SER A 352 -103.65 72.74 -8.87
C SER A 352 -103.12 71.48 -9.57
N VAL A 353 -103.91 70.89 -10.47
CA VAL A 353 -103.48 69.76 -11.31
C VAL A 353 -102.37 70.20 -12.27
N ALA A 354 -102.48 71.36 -12.92
CA ALA A 354 -101.45 71.89 -13.80
C ALA A 354 -100.13 72.16 -13.06
N ASP A 355 -100.19 72.71 -11.86
CA ASP A 355 -99.00 72.96 -11.03
C ASP A 355 -98.37 71.64 -10.55
N GLY A 356 -99.18 70.65 -10.18
CA GLY A 356 -98.72 69.30 -9.86
C GLY A 356 -98.06 68.60 -11.04
N ALA A 357 -98.65 68.68 -12.23
CA ALA A 357 -98.10 68.13 -13.46
C ALA A 357 -96.78 68.81 -13.85
N ARG A 358 -96.66 70.13 -13.65
CA ARG A 358 -95.41 70.87 -13.88
C ARG A 358 -94.31 70.45 -12.91
N ARG A 359 -94.62 70.33 -11.62
CA ARG A 359 -93.67 69.81 -10.62
C ARG A 359 -93.18 68.40 -10.96
N LEU A 360 -94.06 67.55 -11.47
CA LEU A 360 -93.68 66.23 -11.97
C LEU A 360 -92.73 66.38 -13.16
N ALA A 361 -93.11 67.15 -14.19
CA ALA A 361 -92.31 67.40 -15.39
C ALA A 361 -90.92 67.98 -15.09
N ASP A 362 -90.80 68.85 -14.10
CA ASP A 362 -89.52 69.44 -13.68
C ASP A 362 -88.61 68.42 -12.97
N ALA A 363 -89.19 67.42 -12.30
CA ALA A 363 -88.44 66.40 -11.55
C ALA A 363 -87.99 65.23 -12.42
N THR A 364 -88.73 64.90 -13.49
CA THR A 364 -88.46 63.75 -14.35
C THR A 364 -87.09 63.77 -15.06
N PRO A 365 -86.57 64.92 -15.55
CA PRO A 365 -85.23 65.00 -16.14
C PRO A 365 -84.12 64.59 -15.15
N ALA A 366 -84.24 65.00 -13.88
CA ALA A 366 -83.26 64.63 -12.85
C ALA A 366 -83.31 63.12 -12.55
N LEU A 367 -84.51 62.53 -12.55
CA LEU A 367 -84.68 61.08 -12.42
C LEU A 367 -84.04 60.32 -13.59
N ALA A 368 -84.33 60.72 -14.84
CA ALA A 368 -83.76 60.10 -16.03
C ALA A 368 -82.23 60.20 -16.05
N SER A 369 -81.68 61.37 -15.71
CA SER A 369 -80.23 61.55 -15.57
C SER A 369 -79.63 60.70 -14.45
N GLY A 370 -80.33 60.52 -13.33
CA GLY A 370 -79.87 59.67 -12.23
C GLY A 370 -79.85 58.19 -12.60
N ILE A 371 -80.84 57.73 -13.39
CA ILE A 371 -80.87 56.36 -13.93
C ILE A 371 -79.70 56.14 -14.90
N SER A 372 -79.48 57.08 -15.82
CA SER A 372 -78.37 57.02 -16.79
C SER A 372 -76.99 56.98 -16.08
N GLN A 373 -76.77 57.82 -15.06
CA GLN A 373 -75.54 57.77 -14.26
C GLN A 373 -75.36 56.44 -13.52
N LEU A 374 -76.45 55.83 -13.06
CA LEU A 374 -76.41 54.54 -12.38
C LEU A 374 -76.12 53.41 -13.38
N SER A 375 -76.69 53.50 -14.59
CA SER A 375 -76.44 52.61 -15.74
C SER A 375 -74.95 52.61 -16.12
N ASP A 376 -74.38 53.79 -16.38
CA ASP A 376 -72.94 53.98 -16.67
C ASP A 376 -72.03 53.44 -15.54
N GLY A 377 -72.46 53.63 -14.29
CA GLY A 377 -71.76 53.13 -13.11
C GLY A 377 -71.79 51.59 -13.02
N ALA A 378 -72.91 50.96 -13.39
CA ALA A 378 -73.05 49.52 -13.43
C ALA A 378 -72.22 48.89 -14.57
N ASP A 379 -72.18 49.51 -15.75
CA ASP A 379 -71.29 49.11 -16.85
C ASP A 379 -69.81 49.18 -16.45
N SER A 380 -69.43 50.26 -15.76
CA SER A 380 -68.07 50.43 -15.24
C SER A 380 -67.73 49.35 -14.20
N LEU A 381 -68.69 48.99 -13.34
CA LEU A 381 -68.54 47.90 -12.36
C LEU A 381 -68.41 46.55 -13.06
N ALA A 382 -69.24 46.25 -14.06
CA ALA A 382 -69.18 45.01 -14.83
C ALA A 382 -67.82 44.86 -15.53
N SER A 383 -67.37 45.91 -16.23
CA SER A 383 -66.05 45.96 -16.87
C SER A 383 -64.88 45.84 -15.87
N GLY A 384 -65.05 46.37 -14.65
CA GLY A 384 -64.08 46.20 -13.56
C GLY A 384 -64.02 44.76 -13.06
N ALA A 385 -65.18 44.14 -12.87
CA ALA A 385 -65.31 42.77 -12.41
C ALA A 385 -64.80 41.76 -13.45
N ASP A 386 -65.05 41.96 -14.75
CA ASP A 386 -64.51 41.13 -15.83
C ASP A 386 -62.97 41.10 -15.83
N ARG A 387 -62.36 42.28 -15.66
CA ARG A 387 -60.89 42.41 -15.55
C ARG A 387 -60.35 41.71 -14.31
N ALA A 388 -61.04 41.81 -13.18
CA ALA A 388 -60.67 41.11 -11.95
C ALA A 388 -60.79 39.59 -12.11
N ALA A 389 -61.85 39.10 -12.75
CA ALA A 389 -62.05 37.68 -13.04
C ALA A 389 -60.97 37.12 -13.97
N SER A 390 -60.62 37.87 -15.01
CA SER A 390 -59.55 37.50 -15.93
C SER A 390 -58.20 37.43 -15.22
N GLY A 391 -57.87 38.45 -14.41
CA GLY A 391 -56.63 38.47 -13.64
C GLY A 391 -56.54 37.37 -12.57
N ALA A 392 -57.66 37.03 -11.92
CA ALA A 392 -57.71 35.94 -10.96
C ALA A 392 -57.52 34.57 -11.64
N THR A 393 -58.07 34.39 -12.85
CA THR A 393 -57.89 33.16 -13.65
C THR A 393 -56.43 33.01 -14.10
N GLU A 394 -55.80 34.10 -14.55
CA GLU A 394 -54.39 34.11 -14.93
C GLU A 394 -53.48 33.80 -13.72
N LEU A 395 -53.78 34.36 -12.55
CA LEU A 395 -53.08 34.04 -11.31
C LEU A 395 -53.21 32.56 -10.93
N HIS A 396 -54.43 32.00 -10.99
CA HIS A 396 -54.66 30.58 -10.71
C HIS A 396 -53.86 29.67 -11.66
N SER A 397 -53.91 29.95 -12.97
CA SER A 397 -53.13 29.21 -13.97
C SER A 397 -51.61 29.31 -13.76
N GLY A 398 -51.11 30.51 -13.42
CA GLY A 398 -49.70 30.73 -13.10
C GLY A 398 -49.26 30.00 -11.85
N LEU A 399 -50.12 29.90 -10.83
CA LEU A 399 -49.87 29.12 -9.62
C LEU A 399 -49.85 27.60 -9.91
N GLY A 400 -50.75 27.10 -10.77
CA GLY A 400 -50.70 25.70 -11.21
C GLY A 400 -49.39 25.36 -11.94
N THR A 401 -48.89 26.25 -12.80
CA THR A 401 -47.58 26.05 -13.43
C THR A 401 -46.42 26.06 -12.41
N LEU A 402 -46.52 26.92 -11.38
CA LEU A 402 -45.53 26.98 -10.32
C LEU A 402 -45.59 25.73 -9.42
N HIS A 403 -46.78 25.17 -9.20
CA HIS A 403 -47.02 23.93 -8.48
C HIS A 403 -46.34 22.76 -9.20
N ASP A 404 -46.58 22.58 -10.50
CA ASP A 404 -45.92 21.55 -11.33
C ASP A 404 -44.37 21.66 -11.25
N GLY A 405 -43.86 22.89 -11.24
CA GLY A 405 -42.43 23.16 -11.06
C GLY A 405 -41.92 22.77 -9.65
N GLY A 406 -42.73 22.97 -8.62
CA GLY A 406 -42.45 22.54 -7.24
C GLY A 406 -42.42 21.02 -7.10
N ASP A 407 -43.33 20.30 -7.77
CA ASP A 407 -43.32 18.84 -7.84
C ASP A 407 -42.04 18.33 -8.50
N THR A 408 -41.67 18.91 -9.65
CA THR A 408 -40.43 18.57 -10.36
C THR A 408 -39.19 18.82 -9.50
N LEU A 409 -39.17 19.92 -8.74
CA LEU A 409 -38.08 20.22 -7.81
C LEU A 409 -37.99 19.18 -6.68
N THR A 410 -39.14 18.77 -6.14
CA THR A 410 -39.20 17.76 -5.08
C THR A 410 -38.70 16.41 -5.58
N GLU A 411 -39.13 15.98 -6.77
CA GLU A 411 -38.66 14.73 -7.41
C GLU A 411 -37.14 14.75 -7.66
N GLY A 412 -36.61 15.85 -8.21
CA GLY A 412 -35.16 15.99 -8.44
C GLY A 412 -34.32 16.05 -7.15
N LEU A 413 -34.88 16.54 -6.06
CA LEU A 413 -34.23 16.50 -4.74
C LEU A 413 -34.23 15.08 -4.16
N GLY A 414 -35.29 14.29 -4.39
CA GLY A 414 -35.32 12.87 -4.06
C GLY A 414 -34.25 12.08 -4.82
N GLU A 415 -34.12 12.29 -6.14
CA GLU A 415 -33.06 11.66 -6.93
C GLU A 415 -31.64 12.05 -6.44
N LEU A 416 -31.45 13.31 -6.04
CA LEU A 416 -30.18 13.76 -5.46
C LEU A 416 -29.89 13.07 -4.13
N HIS A 417 -30.90 12.91 -3.27
CA HIS A 417 -30.78 12.21 -2.00
C HIS A 417 -30.37 10.75 -2.23
N ASP A 418 -31.07 10.01 -3.10
CA ASP A 418 -30.74 8.62 -3.45
C ASP A 418 -29.32 8.47 -4.04
N GLY A 419 -28.90 9.44 -4.86
CA GLY A 419 -27.55 9.49 -5.42
C GLY A 419 -26.47 9.73 -4.37
N LEU A 420 -26.77 10.54 -3.35
CA LEU A 420 -25.87 10.79 -2.22
C LEU A 420 -25.75 9.58 -1.29
N ASP A 421 -26.84 8.85 -1.06
CA ASP A 421 -26.83 7.55 -0.36
C ASP A 421 -25.93 6.54 -1.07
N THR A 422 -26.09 6.41 -2.39
CA THR A 422 -25.24 5.52 -3.20
C THR A 422 -23.76 5.93 -3.14
N LEU A 423 -23.48 7.23 -3.18
CA LEU A 423 -22.11 7.74 -3.03
C LEU A 423 -21.54 7.42 -1.64
N HIS A 424 -22.35 7.62 -0.58
CA HIS A 424 -21.96 7.30 0.79
C HIS A 424 -21.58 5.83 0.94
N ASP A 425 -22.44 4.91 0.48
CA ASP A 425 -22.19 3.46 0.53
C ASP A 425 -20.92 3.05 -0.26
N GLY A 426 -20.72 3.67 -1.44
CA GLY A 426 -19.52 3.46 -2.24
C GLY A 426 -18.24 3.93 -1.54
N LEU A 427 -18.31 5.07 -0.85
CA LEU A 427 -17.18 5.60 -0.06
C LEU A 427 -16.90 4.73 1.18
N VAL A 428 -17.92 4.21 1.86
CA VAL A 428 -17.75 3.25 2.96
C VAL A 428 -17.04 1.99 2.46
N THR A 429 -17.48 1.45 1.32
CA THR A 429 -16.85 0.28 0.69
C THR A 429 -15.38 0.54 0.33
N LEU A 430 -15.07 1.73 -0.22
CA LEU A 430 -13.69 2.14 -0.52
C LEU A 430 -12.84 2.27 0.76
N GLY A 431 -13.40 2.89 1.80
CA GLY A 431 -12.76 3.02 3.12
C GLY A 431 -12.39 1.66 3.70
N ASP A 432 -13.35 0.73 3.74
CA ASP A 432 -13.12 -0.64 4.19
C ASP A 432 -12.06 -1.36 3.36
N GLY A 433 -12.08 -1.19 2.03
CA GLY A 433 -11.06 -1.75 1.13
C GLY A 433 -9.65 -1.23 1.40
N LEU A 434 -9.51 0.07 1.65
CA LEU A 434 -8.23 0.70 2.01
C LEU A 434 -7.75 0.21 3.38
N GLN A 435 -8.63 0.14 4.38
CA GLN A 435 -8.29 -0.37 5.70
C GLN A 435 -7.79 -1.82 5.64
N ASN A 436 -8.48 -2.68 4.88
CA ASN A 436 -8.04 -4.06 4.67
C ASN A 436 -6.67 -4.15 3.98
N GLY A 437 -6.36 -3.23 3.06
CA GLY A 437 -5.04 -3.13 2.42
C GLY A 437 -3.95 -2.71 3.40
N ILE A 438 -4.24 -1.74 4.27
CA ILE A 438 -3.34 -1.29 5.34
C ILE A 438 -3.02 -2.43 6.30
N ASP A 439 -4.02 -3.24 6.66
CA ASP A 439 -3.86 -4.37 7.59
C ASP A 439 -3.03 -5.52 7.00
N GLN A 440 -3.00 -5.66 5.67
CA GLN A 440 -2.15 -6.64 4.97
C GLN A 440 -0.69 -6.18 4.83
N LEU A 441 -0.44 -4.87 4.92
CA LEU A 441 0.91 -4.33 4.82
C LEU A 441 1.56 -4.25 6.20
N PRO A 442 2.75 -4.84 6.40
CA PRO A 442 3.38 -4.89 7.71
C PRO A 442 3.79 -3.50 8.21
N ASP A 443 3.40 -3.16 9.44
CA ASP A 443 3.84 -1.95 10.13
C ASP A 443 5.25 -2.12 10.70
N SER A 444 6.23 -2.13 9.80
CA SER A 444 7.62 -2.33 10.17
C SER A 444 8.32 -0.99 10.36
N SER A 445 8.90 -0.77 11.54
CA SER A 445 9.81 0.36 11.78
C SER A 445 11.02 0.32 10.84
N ALA A 446 11.67 1.46 10.60
CA ALA A 446 12.88 1.52 9.77
C ALA A 446 13.96 0.53 10.26
N GLU A 447 14.16 0.42 11.58
CA GLU A 447 15.12 -0.53 12.15
C GLU A 447 14.75 -2.00 11.87
N LEU A 448 13.46 -2.34 11.96
CA LEU A 448 12.98 -3.68 11.64
C LEU A 448 13.17 -3.99 10.16
N ARG A 449 12.91 -3.03 9.27
CA ARG A 449 13.14 -3.19 7.82
C ARG A 449 14.60 -3.41 7.48
N THR A 450 15.53 -2.70 8.13
CA THR A 450 16.97 -2.97 7.97
C THR A 450 17.35 -4.40 8.40
N LYS A 451 16.79 -4.90 9.51
CA LYS A 451 17.00 -6.29 9.95
C LYS A 451 16.40 -7.30 8.99
N GLN A 452 15.19 -7.03 8.46
CA GLN A 452 14.53 -7.87 7.45
C GLN A 452 15.35 -7.90 6.15
N ALA A 453 15.80 -6.75 5.65
CA ALA A 453 16.66 -6.64 4.48
C ALA A 453 17.97 -7.44 4.64
N THR A 454 18.60 -7.33 5.80
CA THR A 454 19.81 -8.11 6.13
C THR A 454 19.52 -9.62 6.13
N THR A 455 18.37 -10.03 6.68
CA THR A 455 17.95 -11.44 6.72
C THR A 455 17.59 -11.97 5.33
N ILE A 456 17.00 -11.14 4.45
CA ILE A 456 16.70 -11.51 3.05
C ILE A 456 17.99 -11.68 2.25
N ALA A 457 18.99 -10.82 2.51
CA ALA A 457 20.26 -10.83 1.80
C ALA A 457 21.19 -12.00 2.18
N ASP A 458 21.14 -12.43 3.44
CA ASP A 458 21.95 -13.54 3.95
C ASP A 458 21.11 -14.44 4.88
N PRO A 459 20.17 -15.23 4.32
CA PRO A 459 19.17 -15.97 5.11
C PRO A 459 19.75 -17.18 5.84
N VAL A 460 20.97 -17.62 5.49
CA VAL A 460 21.60 -18.82 6.03
C VAL A 460 22.88 -18.45 6.77
N GLY A 461 22.81 -18.46 8.10
CA GLY A 461 24.00 -18.35 8.95
C GLY A 461 24.82 -19.64 8.90
N LEU A 462 26.12 -19.52 8.57
CA LEU A 462 27.07 -20.62 8.68
C LEU A 462 27.66 -20.65 10.09
N SER A 463 27.23 -21.60 10.92
CA SER A 463 27.86 -21.90 12.21
C SER A 463 28.90 -23.02 12.01
N ASN A 464 30.16 -22.66 11.85
CA ASN A 464 31.24 -23.64 11.74
C ASN A 464 31.62 -24.17 13.13
N THR A 465 31.49 -25.48 13.35
CA THR A 465 31.99 -26.13 14.57
C THR A 465 32.95 -27.25 14.18
N ALA A 466 34.20 -27.13 14.62
CA ALA A 466 35.20 -28.18 14.43
C ALA A 466 35.17 -29.10 15.66
N VAL A 467 34.89 -30.39 15.45
CA VAL A 467 34.96 -31.40 16.53
C VAL A 467 36.38 -31.53 17.05
N THR A 468 37.36 -31.42 16.15
CA THR A 468 38.80 -31.36 16.42
C THR A 468 39.46 -30.48 15.37
N SER A 469 40.53 -29.76 15.72
CA SER A 469 41.26 -28.93 14.77
C SER A 469 42.76 -29.16 14.90
N ALA A 470 43.44 -29.24 13.75
CA ALA A 470 44.90 -29.25 13.70
C ALA A 470 45.50 -27.84 13.91
N GLY A 471 44.70 -26.78 13.87
CA GLY A 471 45.15 -25.41 13.97
C GLY A 471 45.68 -24.88 12.64
N THR A 472 46.87 -25.34 12.21
CA THR A 472 47.55 -24.86 10.99
C THR A 472 47.71 -25.95 9.94
N TYR A 473 48.04 -25.55 8.71
CA TYR A 473 48.32 -26.47 7.60
C TYR A 473 49.46 -27.44 7.93
N GLY A 474 50.61 -26.92 8.39
CA GLY A 474 51.77 -27.74 8.76
C GLY A 474 51.47 -28.65 9.95
N ALA A 475 50.70 -28.17 10.92
CA ALA A 475 50.26 -29.01 12.03
C ALA A 475 49.45 -30.20 11.52
N GLY A 476 48.52 -30.01 10.56
CA GLY A 476 47.72 -31.05 9.91
C GLY A 476 48.53 -32.13 9.18
N LEU A 477 49.69 -31.78 8.64
CA LEU A 477 50.60 -32.71 7.96
C LEU A 477 51.58 -33.42 8.90
N ALA A 478 51.69 -32.99 10.16
CA ALA A 478 52.70 -33.49 11.09
C ALA A 478 52.68 -35.02 11.30
N PRO A 479 51.53 -35.70 11.51
CA PRO A 479 51.48 -37.17 11.65
C PRO A 479 52.14 -37.93 10.49
N PHE A 480 51.99 -37.41 9.26
CA PHE A 480 52.58 -37.99 8.06
C PHE A 480 54.10 -37.83 8.03
N PHE A 481 54.60 -36.60 8.18
CA PHE A 481 56.04 -36.33 8.14
C PHE A 481 56.78 -36.95 9.32
N VAL A 482 56.14 -37.03 10.50
CA VAL A 482 56.69 -37.74 11.65
C VAL A 482 56.80 -39.24 11.40
N SER A 483 55.76 -39.87 10.84
CA SER A 483 55.81 -41.30 10.47
C SER A 483 56.88 -41.59 9.42
N LEU A 484 56.99 -40.73 8.41
CA LEU A 484 57.99 -40.85 7.35
C LEU A 484 59.40 -40.65 7.89
N ALA A 485 59.61 -39.65 8.77
CA ALA A 485 60.85 -39.46 9.49
C ALA A 485 61.23 -40.68 10.34
N ALA A 486 60.26 -41.32 11.02
CA ALA A 486 60.52 -42.55 11.77
C ALA A 486 61.05 -43.68 10.87
N TRP A 487 60.44 -43.88 9.69
CA TRP A 487 60.89 -44.91 8.76
C TRP A 487 62.28 -44.60 8.18
N ILE A 488 62.50 -43.36 7.73
CA ILE A 488 63.79 -42.92 7.19
C ILE A 488 64.88 -43.03 8.26
N GLY A 489 64.59 -42.62 9.50
CA GLY A 489 65.53 -42.69 10.61
C GLY A 489 65.98 -44.12 10.89
N ILE A 490 65.03 -45.06 10.96
CA ILE A 490 65.34 -46.49 11.12
C ILE A 490 66.10 -47.04 9.91
N TYR A 491 65.65 -46.73 8.69
CA TYR A 491 66.32 -47.17 7.47
C TYR A 491 67.78 -46.74 7.44
N ALA A 492 68.03 -45.47 7.77
CA ALA A 492 69.34 -44.84 7.86
C ALA A 492 70.20 -45.50 8.95
N LEU A 493 69.63 -45.82 10.11
CA LEU A 493 70.32 -46.56 11.17
C LEU A 493 70.79 -47.94 10.70
N PHE A 494 69.99 -48.67 9.92
CA PHE A 494 70.37 -49.98 9.36
C PHE A 494 71.44 -49.94 8.26
N LEU A 495 71.77 -48.76 7.71
CA LEU A 495 72.91 -48.61 6.81
C LEU A 495 74.25 -48.80 7.54
N ILE A 496 74.30 -48.44 8.83
CA ILE A 496 75.51 -48.57 9.67
C ILE A 496 75.38 -49.74 10.66
N LEU A 497 74.21 -49.91 11.26
CA LEU A 497 73.93 -51.01 12.18
C LEU A 497 73.68 -52.29 11.40
N LYS A 498 74.60 -53.25 11.55
CA LYS A 498 74.37 -54.62 11.09
C LYS A 498 73.62 -55.38 12.19
N PRO A 499 72.34 -55.75 12.02
CA PRO A 499 71.54 -56.36 13.09
C PRO A 499 72.11 -57.69 13.59
N PHE A 500 72.91 -58.39 12.76
CA PHE A 500 73.61 -59.60 13.16
C PHE A 500 75.06 -59.55 12.72
N SER A 501 75.99 -59.67 13.67
CA SER A 501 77.37 -60.07 13.37
C SER A 501 77.43 -61.58 13.25
N ALA A 502 78.24 -62.11 12.31
CA ALA A 502 78.40 -63.57 12.13
C ALA A 502 78.81 -64.31 13.43
N ARG A 503 79.41 -63.59 14.39
CA ARG A 503 79.79 -64.07 15.73
C ARG A 503 78.62 -64.14 16.73
N ALA A 504 77.61 -63.28 16.62
CA ALA A 504 76.49 -63.26 17.57
C ALA A 504 75.53 -64.45 17.37
N VAL A 505 75.37 -64.90 16.11
CA VAL A 505 74.53 -66.06 15.74
C VAL A 505 75.15 -67.38 16.21
N THR A 506 76.48 -67.48 16.24
CA THR A 506 77.20 -68.70 16.65
C THR A 506 77.38 -68.82 18.17
N ALA A 507 77.41 -67.71 18.92
CA ALA A 507 77.66 -67.73 20.36
C ALA A 507 76.41 -67.93 21.25
N ILE A 508 75.20 -67.87 20.69
CA ILE A 508 73.94 -67.89 21.46
C ILE A 508 72.96 -68.90 20.86
N ASN A 509 72.82 -70.07 21.50
CA ASN A 509 71.89 -71.14 21.12
C ASN A 509 70.40 -70.83 21.39
N ARG A 510 69.98 -69.57 21.34
CA ARG A 510 68.59 -69.14 21.58
C ARG A 510 68.16 -68.09 20.54
N PRO A 511 67.54 -68.50 19.42
CA PRO A 511 67.17 -67.61 18.30
C PRO A 511 66.40 -66.35 18.73
N ILE A 512 65.42 -66.50 19.64
CA ILE A 512 64.63 -65.38 20.17
C ILE A 512 65.51 -64.30 20.83
N ARG A 513 66.54 -64.70 21.59
CA ARG A 513 67.43 -63.74 22.26
C ARG A 513 68.35 -63.01 21.28
N VAL A 514 68.74 -63.67 20.19
CA VAL A 514 69.58 -63.08 19.13
C VAL A 514 68.77 -62.05 18.36
N THR A 515 67.53 -62.39 17.98
CA THR A 515 66.60 -61.46 17.32
C THR A 515 66.30 -60.23 18.17
N LEU A 516 65.97 -60.42 19.46
CA LEU A 516 65.72 -59.29 20.35
C LEU A 516 66.98 -58.42 20.53
N ALA A 517 68.17 -59.03 20.65
CA ALA A 517 69.41 -58.26 20.76
C ALA A 517 69.72 -57.44 19.51
N GLY A 518 69.42 -57.95 18.31
CA GLY A 518 69.59 -57.24 17.04
C GLY A 518 68.60 -56.09 16.83
N TRP A 519 67.40 -56.22 17.40
CA TRP A 519 66.33 -55.21 17.31
C TRP A 519 66.43 -54.10 18.35
N VAL A 520 66.78 -54.41 19.60
CA VAL A 520 66.76 -53.45 20.73
C VAL A 520 67.61 -52.21 20.46
N THR A 521 68.78 -52.34 19.82
CA THR A 521 69.66 -51.18 19.57
C THR A 521 69.04 -50.19 18.57
N PRO A 522 68.65 -50.59 17.33
CA PRO A 522 67.89 -49.71 16.43
C PRO A 522 66.59 -49.20 17.04
N ALA A 523 65.86 -50.01 17.79
CA ALA A 523 64.60 -49.64 18.43
C ALA A 523 64.77 -48.51 19.47
N LEU A 524 65.78 -48.61 20.33
CA LEU A 524 66.10 -47.57 21.32
C LEU A 524 66.56 -46.28 20.65
N LEU A 525 67.44 -46.37 19.65
CA LEU A 525 67.93 -45.21 18.92
C LEU A 525 66.82 -44.52 18.13
N GLY A 526 65.94 -45.28 17.48
CA GLY A 526 64.75 -44.77 16.81
C GLY A 526 63.78 -44.09 17.78
N SER A 527 63.59 -44.66 18.98
CA SER A 527 62.77 -44.02 20.03
C SER A 527 63.36 -42.69 20.48
N VAL A 528 64.69 -42.59 20.61
CA VAL A 528 65.37 -41.33 20.92
C VAL A 528 65.24 -40.32 19.77
N GLN A 529 65.35 -40.75 18.50
CA GLN A 529 65.06 -39.88 17.34
C GLN A 529 63.64 -39.33 17.40
N MET A 530 62.66 -40.16 17.77
CA MET A 530 61.27 -39.74 17.91
C MET A 530 61.05 -38.80 19.09
N LEU A 531 61.76 -38.99 20.22
CA LEU A 531 61.69 -38.05 21.33
C LEU A 531 62.20 -36.66 20.94
N ALA A 532 63.33 -36.61 20.24
CA ALA A 532 63.89 -35.35 19.74
C ALA A 532 62.95 -34.69 18.70
N LEU A 533 62.39 -35.47 17.77
CA LEU A 533 61.43 -34.96 16.79
C LEU A 533 60.14 -34.47 17.45
N PHE A 534 59.65 -35.17 18.48
CA PHE A 534 58.50 -34.73 19.26
C PHE A 534 58.76 -33.39 19.95
N GLY A 535 59.96 -33.20 20.51
CA GLY A 535 60.37 -31.91 21.08
C GLY A 535 60.41 -30.77 20.04
N ILE A 536 60.78 -31.07 18.79
CA ILE A 536 60.72 -30.10 17.70
C ILE A 536 59.27 -29.77 17.35
N VAL A 537 58.43 -30.78 17.15
CA VAL A 537 57.03 -30.62 16.74
C VAL A 537 56.20 -29.90 17.81
N ALA A 538 56.22 -30.40 19.05
CA ALA A 538 55.44 -29.83 20.14
C ALA A 538 56.07 -28.57 20.75
N GLY A 539 57.40 -28.43 20.66
CA GLY A 539 58.14 -27.31 21.25
C GLY A 539 58.47 -26.22 20.24
N THR A 540 59.44 -26.47 19.36
CA THR A 540 59.98 -25.42 18.46
C THR A 540 58.98 -24.98 17.38
N LEU A 541 58.16 -25.89 16.87
CA LEU A 541 57.10 -25.56 15.90
C LEU A 541 55.79 -25.15 16.59
N GLY A 542 55.68 -25.39 17.90
CA GLY A 542 54.51 -24.99 18.68
C GLY A 542 53.20 -25.67 18.28
N PHE A 543 53.24 -26.86 17.65
CA PHE A 543 52.01 -27.56 17.29
C PHE A 543 51.29 -28.05 18.54
N SER A 544 49.98 -27.80 18.60
CA SER A 544 49.15 -28.27 19.70
C SER A 544 49.04 -29.79 19.67
N VAL A 545 49.35 -30.43 20.80
CA VAL A 545 49.24 -31.88 20.97
C VAL A 545 48.37 -32.18 22.17
N SER A 546 47.16 -32.68 21.93
CA SER A 546 46.16 -32.96 22.97
C SER A 546 46.60 -34.05 23.94
N ASN A 547 47.28 -35.10 23.44
CA ASN A 547 47.77 -36.20 24.26
C ASN A 547 49.30 -36.40 24.13
N PRO A 548 50.14 -35.51 24.70
CA PRO A 548 51.60 -35.51 24.47
C PRO A 548 52.28 -36.85 24.71
N LEU A 549 51.99 -37.49 25.85
CA LEU A 549 52.64 -38.75 26.23
C LEU A 549 52.23 -39.90 25.31
N ALA A 550 50.94 -39.98 24.95
CA ALA A 550 50.43 -41.02 24.05
C ALA A 550 50.95 -40.82 22.63
N THR A 551 51.01 -39.58 22.14
CA THR A 551 51.58 -39.24 20.83
C THR A 551 53.04 -39.68 20.74
N TYR A 552 53.88 -39.32 21.72
CA TYR A 552 55.26 -39.80 21.77
C TYR A 552 55.32 -41.34 21.85
N GLY A 553 54.48 -41.96 22.67
CA GLY A 553 54.40 -43.42 22.77
C GLY A 553 54.09 -44.09 21.43
N LEU A 554 53.17 -43.54 20.65
CA LEU A 554 52.83 -44.02 19.32
C LEU A 554 53.95 -43.78 18.31
N MET A 555 54.62 -42.62 18.36
CA MET A 555 55.81 -42.34 17.53
C MET A 555 56.93 -43.36 17.79
N ALA A 556 57.22 -43.62 19.07
CA ALA A 556 58.21 -44.61 19.47
C ALA A 556 57.79 -46.02 19.02
N LEU A 557 56.52 -46.39 19.20
CA LEU A 557 55.98 -47.67 18.74
C LEU A 557 56.10 -47.83 17.22
N ALA A 558 55.73 -46.82 16.44
CA ALA A 558 55.86 -46.84 15.00
C ALA A 558 57.33 -47.03 14.57
N SER A 559 58.26 -46.27 15.15
CA SER A 559 59.70 -46.42 14.91
C SER A 559 60.20 -47.84 15.25
N MET A 560 59.78 -48.37 16.39
CA MET A 560 60.09 -49.73 16.83
C MET A 560 59.54 -50.81 15.89
N THR A 561 58.30 -50.64 15.40
CA THR A 561 57.66 -51.51 14.41
C THR A 561 58.41 -51.48 13.08
N PHE A 562 58.74 -50.29 12.59
CA PHE A 562 59.52 -50.13 11.36
C PHE A 562 60.91 -50.77 11.49
N ALA A 563 61.54 -50.68 12.67
CA ALA A 563 62.80 -51.34 12.94
C ALA A 563 62.70 -52.86 12.86
N ALA A 564 61.61 -53.44 13.36
CA ALA A 564 61.38 -54.88 13.26
C ALA A 564 61.12 -55.33 11.81
N ILE A 565 60.38 -54.53 11.03
CA ILE A 565 60.12 -54.84 9.61
C ILE A 565 61.42 -54.82 8.81
N ILE A 566 62.19 -53.74 8.90
CA ILE A 566 63.46 -53.62 8.18
C ILE A 566 64.45 -54.70 8.62
N MET A 567 64.52 -54.99 9.93
CA MET A 567 65.30 -56.12 10.42
C MET A 567 64.84 -57.45 9.81
N THR A 568 63.53 -57.70 9.74
CA THR A 568 62.97 -58.94 9.16
C THR A 568 63.39 -59.07 7.70
N LEU A 569 63.22 -58.02 6.89
CA LEU A 569 63.64 -58.03 5.50
C LEU A 569 65.15 -58.30 5.36
N ASN A 570 65.97 -57.67 6.20
CA ASN A 570 67.42 -57.87 6.22
C ASN A 570 67.83 -59.29 6.65
N VAL A 571 67.11 -59.91 7.61
CA VAL A 571 67.34 -61.30 8.03
C VAL A 571 67.10 -62.25 6.87
N TRP A 572 66.00 -62.08 6.15
CA TRP A 572 65.59 -63.06 5.15
C TRP A 572 66.28 -62.87 3.80
N LEU A 573 66.58 -61.63 3.44
CA LEU A 573 67.00 -61.26 2.07
C LEU A 573 68.33 -60.50 2.02
N GLY A 574 68.99 -60.25 3.15
CA GLY A 574 70.26 -59.53 3.20
C GLY A 574 70.15 -58.11 2.63
N SER A 575 71.08 -57.73 1.74
CA SER A 575 71.07 -56.40 1.09
C SER A 575 69.86 -56.16 0.19
N VAL A 576 69.29 -57.22 -0.41
CA VAL A 576 68.04 -57.14 -1.17
C VAL A 576 66.87 -56.77 -0.26
N GLY A 577 66.89 -57.24 0.99
CA GLY A 577 65.91 -56.87 2.01
C GLY A 577 65.92 -55.38 2.32
N GLN A 578 67.10 -54.78 2.44
CA GLN A 578 67.26 -53.34 2.64
C GLN A 578 66.69 -52.56 1.43
N PHE A 579 66.90 -53.03 0.20
CA PHE A 579 66.31 -52.40 -0.99
C PHE A 579 64.77 -52.51 -1.01
N ILE A 580 64.21 -53.66 -0.64
CA ILE A 580 62.75 -53.82 -0.51
C ILE A 580 62.19 -52.92 0.60
N GLY A 581 62.93 -52.69 1.69
CA GLY A 581 62.57 -51.73 2.73
C GLY A 581 62.47 -50.29 2.20
N LEU A 582 63.25 -49.94 1.17
CA LEU A 582 63.15 -48.66 0.48
C LEU A 582 61.92 -48.61 -0.44
N ILE A 583 61.65 -49.67 -1.22
CA ILE A 583 60.42 -49.75 -2.04
C ILE A 583 59.19 -49.62 -1.15
N LEU A 584 59.16 -50.33 -0.03
CA LEU A 584 58.05 -50.30 0.93
C LEU A 584 57.88 -48.91 1.55
N MET A 585 58.96 -48.14 1.73
CA MET A 585 58.90 -46.73 2.13
C MET A 585 58.18 -45.88 1.08
N VAL A 586 58.57 -46.02 -0.19
CA VAL A 586 58.00 -45.24 -1.30
C VAL A 586 56.51 -45.55 -1.49
N VAL A 587 56.13 -46.83 -1.40
CA VAL A 587 54.71 -47.24 -1.47
C VAL A 587 53.92 -46.64 -0.29
N GLN A 588 54.49 -46.64 0.91
CA GLN A 588 53.86 -46.06 2.10
C GLN A 588 53.73 -44.54 2.04
N LEU A 589 54.66 -43.85 1.38
CA LEU A 589 54.61 -42.40 1.19
C LEU A 589 53.32 -41.98 0.47
N VAL A 590 52.87 -42.76 -0.53
CA VAL A 590 51.65 -42.47 -1.28
C VAL A 590 50.39 -43.00 -0.58
N THR A 591 50.51 -44.13 0.15
CA THR A 591 49.35 -44.84 0.70
C THR A 591 48.97 -44.44 2.12
N ALA A 592 49.83 -43.75 2.88
CA ALA A 592 49.58 -43.42 4.28
C ALA A 592 48.50 -42.34 4.52
N GLY A 593 47.93 -41.73 3.47
CA GLY A 593 46.85 -40.74 3.61
C GLY A 593 47.29 -39.45 4.31
N GLY A 594 48.51 -38.99 4.00
CA GLY A 594 49.14 -37.86 4.68
C GLY A 594 48.73 -36.49 4.16
N THR A 595 48.95 -36.24 2.88
CA THR A 595 48.66 -34.95 2.21
C THR A 595 47.27 -34.90 1.60
N PHE A 596 46.81 -36.03 1.06
CA PHE A 596 45.45 -36.22 0.54
C PHE A 596 44.78 -37.39 1.28
N PRO A 597 43.44 -37.37 1.41
CA PRO A 597 42.70 -38.50 1.95
C PRO A 597 43.01 -39.77 1.18
N TRP A 598 43.31 -40.88 1.85
CA TRP A 598 43.68 -42.14 1.18
C TRP A 598 42.57 -42.68 0.26
N GLN A 599 41.31 -42.27 0.48
CA GLN A 599 40.16 -42.62 -0.35
C GLN A 599 40.25 -42.08 -1.78
N THR A 600 41.06 -41.05 -2.03
CA THR A 600 41.27 -40.50 -3.38
C THR A 600 42.31 -41.28 -4.18
N LEU A 601 42.93 -42.32 -3.59
CA LEU A 601 43.91 -43.15 -4.27
C LEU A 601 43.24 -44.12 -5.27
N PRO A 602 43.91 -44.44 -6.40
CA PRO A 602 43.49 -45.53 -7.27
C PRO A 602 43.34 -46.86 -6.50
N GLN A 603 42.35 -47.67 -6.87
CA GLN A 603 41.93 -48.88 -6.13
C GLN A 603 43.07 -49.79 -5.62
N PRO A 604 44.11 -50.14 -6.41
CA PRO A 604 45.20 -50.98 -5.91
C PRO A 604 45.99 -50.36 -4.76
N LEU A 605 46.13 -49.03 -4.73
CA LEU A 605 46.85 -48.29 -3.70
C LEU A 605 45.96 -48.02 -2.47
N ALA A 606 44.67 -47.74 -2.67
CA ALA A 606 43.70 -47.59 -1.57
C ALA A 606 43.57 -48.88 -0.74
N TRP A 607 43.65 -50.05 -1.38
CA TRP A 607 43.67 -51.34 -0.65
C TRP A 607 44.90 -51.47 0.24
N LEU A 608 46.09 -51.06 -0.22
CA LEU A 608 47.34 -51.13 0.54
C LEU A 608 47.32 -50.27 1.81
N HIS A 609 46.58 -49.16 1.82
CA HIS A 609 46.42 -48.31 3.02
C HIS A 609 46.01 -49.13 4.26
N HIS A 610 45.11 -50.11 4.10
CA HIS A 610 44.58 -50.93 5.19
C HIS A 610 45.54 -51.98 5.75
N TYR A 611 46.72 -52.16 5.16
CA TYR A 611 47.67 -53.20 5.61
C TYR A 611 49.04 -52.64 5.94
N LEU A 612 49.35 -51.44 5.45
CA LEU A 612 50.66 -50.86 5.64
C LEU A 612 50.77 -50.16 7.00
N PRO A 613 51.85 -50.42 7.76
CA PRO A 613 51.98 -49.94 9.13
C PRO A 613 52.10 -48.42 9.23
N MET A 614 52.61 -47.73 8.21
CA MET A 614 52.67 -46.27 8.21
C MET A 614 51.27 -45.64 8.26
N SER A 615 50.26 -46.23 7.61
CA SER A 615 48.87 -45.74 7.68
C SER A 615 48.36 -45.65 9.12
N TYR A 616 48.57 -46.71 9.89
CA TYR A 616 48.19 -46.78 11.31
C TYR A 616 48.99 -45.81 12.19
N ALA A 617 50.26 -45.56 11.86
CA ALA A 617 51.07 -44.57 12.56
C ALA A 617 50.51 -43.15 12.31
N VAL A 618 50.17 -42.82 11.06
CA VAL A 618 49.59 -41.52 10.68
C VAL A 618 48.21 -41.32 11.31
N ASP A 619 47.31 -42.29 11.16
CA ASP A 619 45.94 -42.20 11.67
C ASP A 619 45.91 -42.12 13.20
N GLY A 620 46.66 -42.99 13.88
CA GLY A 620 46.73 -42.98 15.33
C GLY A 620 47.34 -41.69 15.87
N MET A 621 48.38 -41.14 15.22
CA MET A 621 48.97 -39.86 15.63
C MET A 621 48.00 -38.71 15.39
N ARG A 622 47.24 -38.72 14.30
CA ARG A 622 46.18 -37.73 14.03
C ARG A 622 45.14 -37.70 15.15
N GLN A 623 44.67 -38.88 15.60
CA GLN A 623 43.73 -38.97 16.71
C GLN A 623 44.33 -38.43 18.02
N LEU A 624 45.59 -38.74 18.32
CA LEU A 624 46.22 -38.34 19.59
C LEU A 624 46.61 -36.86 19.62
N MET A 625 47.08 -36.32 18.49
CA MET A 625 47.54 -34.95 18.36
C MET A 625 46.38 -33.95 18.41
N TYR A 626 45.28 -34.20 17.72
CA TYR A 626 44.20 -33.22 17.59
C TYR A 626 43.00 -33.45 18.53
N GLY A 627 43.11 -34.40 19.46
CA GLY A 627 42.04 -34.69 20.43
C GLY A 627 40.89 -35.52 19.86
N GLY A 628 41.20 -36.40 18.90
CA GLY A 628 40.25 -37.34 18.32
C GLY A 628 39.96 -38.55 19.22
N ASP A 629 39.51 -39.63 18.59
CA ASP A 629 39.03 -40.83 19.28
C ASP A 629 40.21 -41.69 19.78
N LEU A 630 40.39 -41.70 21.11
CA LEU A 630 41.42 -42.50 21.79
C LEU A 630 41.26 -44.00 21.56
N SER A 631 40.04 -44.49 21.30
CA SER A 631 39.80 -45.92 21.01
C SER A 631 40.31 -46.32 19.62
N LYS A 632 40.18 -45.44 18.63
CA LYS A 632 40.77 -45.61 17.29
C LYS A 632 42.29 -45.56 17.37
N ALA A 633 42.84 -44.56 18.06
CA ALA A 633 44.28 -44.49 18.32
C ALA A 633 44.83 -45.76 19.00
N GLY A 634 44.08 -46.29 19.97
CA GLY A 634 44.41 -47.54 20.65
C GLY A 634 44.37 -48.75 19.70
N THR A 635 43.39 -48.80 18.80
CA THR A 635 43.28 -49.85 17.77
C THR A 635 44.48 -49.80 16.82
N ASP A 636 44.85 -48.61 16.34
CA ASP A 636 46.01 -48.41 15.46
C ASP A 636 47.32 -48.81 16.17
N ALA A 637 47.46 -48.45 17.44
CA ALA A 637 48.58 -48.88 18.28
C ALA A 637 48.62 -50.42 18.44
N ILE A 638 47.47 -51.08 18.62
CA ILE A 638 47.39 -52.54 18.70
C ILE A 638 47.80 -53.17 17.37
N VAL A 639 47.35 -52.64 16.23
CA VAL A 639 47.76 -53.15 14.91
C VAL A 639 49.27 -53.00 14.72
N LEU A 640 49.84 -51.84 15.06
CA LEU A 640 51.29 -51.63 15.03
C LEU A 640 52.05 -52.60 15.94
N ALA A 641 51.52 -52.89 17.13
CA ALA A 641 52.10 -53.85 18.06
C ALA A 641 52.01 -55.29 17.52
N CYS A 642 50.90 -55.67 16.88
CA CYS A 642 50.75 -56.95 16.20
C CYS A 642 51.73 -57.11 15.03
N VAL A 643 51.90 -56.07 14.21
CA VAL A 643 52.88 -56.04 13.12
C VAL A 643 54.31 -56.12 13.65
N LEU A 644 54.62 -55.43 14.76
CA LEU A 644 55.89 -55.52 15.46
C LEU A 644 56.17 -56.96 15.93
N LEU A 645 55.24 -57.55 16.67
CA LEU A 645 55.37 -58.91 17.18
C LEU A 645 55.49 -59.93 16.04
N GLY A 646 54.65 -59.81 15.00
CA GLY A 646 54.71 -60.64 13.81
C GLY A 646 56.06 -60.55 13.10
N SER A 647 56.59 -59.34 12.93
CA SER A 647 57.92 -59.10 12.34
C SER A 647 59.04 -59.70 13.20
N LEU A 648 58.98 -59.54 14.53
CA LEU A 648 59.96 -60.16 15.43
C LEU A 648 59.90 -61.69 15.40
N VAL A 649 58.71 -62.28 15.32
CA VAL A 649 58.54 -63.73 15.16
C VAL A 649 59.14 -64.21 13.84
N LEU A 650 58.83 -63.55 12.72
CA LEU A 650 59.40 -63.87 11.41
C LEU A 650 60.93 -63.71 11.40
N SER A 651 61.45 -62.67 12.06
CA SER A 651 62.89 -62.50 12.26
C SER A 651 63.50 -63.63 13.08
N ALA A 652 62.85 -64.09 14.15
CA ALA A 652 63.32 -65.20 14.97
C ALA A 652 63.33 -66.53 14.23
N ILE A 653 62.33 -66.77 13.37
CA ILE A 653 62.30 -67.92 12.45
C ILE A 653 63.45 -67.83 11.44
N GLY A 654 63.68 -66.65 10.84
CA GLY A 654 64.79 -66.43 9.92
C GLY A 654 66.16 -66.67 10.57
N VAL A 655 66.37 -66.15 11.79
CA VAL A 655 67.58 -66.40 12.58
C VAL A 655 67.72 -67.89 12.95
N MET A 656 66.63 -68.56 13.32
CA MET A 656 66.65 -70.01 13.60
C MET A 656 67.09 -70.82 12.37
N ARG A 657 66.58 -70.46 11.19
CA ARG A 657 67.00 -71.08 9.91
C ARG A 657 68.48 -70.86 9.66
N MET A 658 68.97 -69.63 9.79
CA MET A 658 70.39 -69.28 9.64
C MET A 658 71.30 -70.02 10.63
N THR A 659 70.79 -70.35 11.82
CA THR A 659 71.55 -71.11 12.84
C THR A 659 71.62 -72.60 12.51
N ARG A 660 70.60 -73.16 11.83
CA ARG A 660 70.54 -74.59 11.47
C ARG A 660 71.21 -74.94 10.14
N SER A 661 71.33 -73.99 9.20
CA SER A 661 71.78 -74.25 7.83
C SER A 661 73.25 -73.92 7.55
N ARG A 662 74.09 -73.74 8.59
CA ARG A 662 75.51 -73.37 8.39
C ARG A 662 76.42 -74.58 8.21
N THR A 663 77.35 -74.45 7.26
CA THR A 663 78.38 -75.45 6.97
C THR A 663 79.70 -75.07 7.67
N LEU A 664 80.65 -76.00 7.81
CA LEU A 664 81.95 -75.75 8.44
C LEU A 664 82.75 -74.58 7.81
N ARG A 665 82.45 -74.21 6.55
CA ARG A 665 83.02 -73.03 5.88
C ARG A 665 82.62 -71.70 6.54
N ASP A 666 81.46 -71.64 7.19
CA ASP A 666 80.92 -70.42 7.80
C ASP A 666 81.52 -70.12 9.20
N LEU A 667 82.43 -70.97 9.67
CA LEU A 667 83.13 -70.87 10.96
C LEU A 667 84.59 -70.42 10.82
N GLN A 668 85.10 -70.21 9.60
CA GLN A 668 86.42 -69.62 9.42
C GLN A 668 86.39 -68.12 9.80
N PRO A 669 87.32 -67.64 10.64
CA PRO A 669 87.44 -66.21 10.90
C PRO A 669 87.74 -65.48 9.58
N SER A 670 86.99 -64.42 9.27
CA SER A 670 87.33 -63.55 8.15
C SER A 670 88.68 -62.91 8.44
N LEU A 671 89.62 -63.00 7.48
CA LEU A 671 90.95 -62.37 7.57
C LEU A 671 90.90 -60.84 7.50
N ILE A 672 89.71 -60.26 7.39
CA ILE A 672 89.46 -58.83 7.47
C ILE A 672 88.51 -58.65 8.65
N GLY A 673 89.09 -58.21 9.77
CA GLY A 673 88.39 -57.60 10.88
C GLY A 673 88.12 -56.13 10.59
#